data_AF-A0A6L6I9V3-F1
#
_entry.id   AF-A0A6L6I9V3-F1
#
_cell.length_a   1.000
_cell.length_b   1.000
_cell.length_c   1.000
_cell.angle_alpha   90.00
_cell.angle_beta   90.00
_cell.angle_gamma   90.00
#
_symmetry.space_group_name_H-M   'P 1'
#
loop_
_entity.id
_entity.type
_entity.pdbx_description
1 polymer ?
#
loop_
_entity_poly.entity_id
_entity_poly.type
_entity_poly.pdbx_seq_one_letter_code
_entity_poly.pdbx_strand_id
1 'polypeptide(L)'
;MYSHFKGRFIQVIESLDMNDACSNHVVHIDAFVKKKYRIKTAIYAKHVHPSRAHLINFIDYLEPSDDDIIFFHFSGYSEYCASKVISANGLKILHYHNITPHYFFEKNTILYNLCKKGRQQLKEIIGYFQFATADSNYNLNEIISLGFDEKRTQKLPIILDELPEKRQAVNSEENNIIFVGRICENKCQHKLIEFYHGYAKTNKIGKLFLVGKYDTSSSYYKKIVRLIHTLNLEGHVFLTGPVSESQLEEYYTNSQCLISFSEHEGFGVPLLEAAQYNIPVLALNKAAVSETLEMSSGLFNTDSELTLMLQRLFSNSEYKKSILNHQQNVLANNTLDAWGEYADKLFKRLLPDKERFQTISLVICTYNRGDYLDRCLDYLSKSYSDAFEVIVVNGPSTDNTNDVLSRWQDKIKIRSNPERNLSRSRNIGIEAAAGDLIAFIDDDAIPFLDWFDRIVNYYITSHNFVAGAGGPTYYAGTLQFQAVDIFVDNFGSGIVNPGKGIKEDPNYRRSLLGTNSVFRRDYLVEAGGFDEEYDYFLDETDVCFRLINNGYLINHCPDAYLRHEFAQSENRKNKYNYNWYSIVKNTVYFALTYTKGDKQEIIDELKAVIERERIDYLNSGLSNKEISKSDYDDLVKSVWSGFDAGLEAIQKETKLLNSNTIKDASFAKFNEVKIANVPKHIVIVTKEFPPFTRSGGIGTLYYNLASELLLAGHFVTIIMQSDKVETIENGRFRLIALTKDVGSETYIDDSLIANEILNWSKRIAIEIDALNEIHPVSVVDSCLWDSEAYAFSLINKELNIPLVIRLVTPFLVANETNQWNMSSNDINYLTNFERKLVENATAVVPISDSIKKTFINKYQPSSEVEYHKINAGIAYWPKYDVASGYKELGTNLSYISEIIEDKKVFLYMGRVELRKGIDVFLDAINVINSQNNMKDVIFLIAGSDTIGIHGMIKERVSNPENIYYIGEVSDSEREKLYSICDVVVFPSRYESFGLVPLEAFVHAKPVIASNAGAIPEVVIDNDSGLIFNDGSAEDLASRIEQLIQKPDLYSKLSLGASKRVRELSSYQSAAQSIKLYNSIG
;
A
#
# COMPACT_ATOMS: atom_id res chain seq x y z
N MET A 1 -26.33 -1.35 -1.98
CA MET A 1 -25.65 -1.43 -3.29
C MET A 1 -24.14 -1.39 -3.11
N TYR A 2 -23.60 -0.41 -2.37
CA TYR A 2 -22.15 -0.20 -2.22
C TYR A 2 -21.62 -0.51 -0.81
N SER A 3 -22.13 -1.55 -0.17
CA SER A 3 -21.73 -1.91 1.21
C SER A 3 -20.29 -2.45 1.29
N HIS A 4 -19.64 -2.69 0.16
CA HIS A 4 -18.23 -3.07 0.06
C HIS A 4 -17.28 -1.88 0.05
N PHE A 5 -17.77 -0.65 -0.15
CA PHE A 5 -16.94 0.54 -0.06
C PHE A 5 -16.42 0.69 1.39
N LYS A 6 -15.09 0.71 1.56
CA LYS A 6 -14.45 0.74 2.89
C LYS A 6 -14.34 2.15 3.48
N GLY A 7 -14.33 3.18 2.62
CA GLY A 7 -14.24 4.58 3.01
C GLY A 7 -15.56 5.14 3.56
N ARG A 8 -15.54 6.43 3.91
CA ARG A 8 -16.70 7.20 4.36
C ARG A 8 -17.12 8.22 3.30
N PHE A 9 -18.40 8.53 3.27
CA PHE A 9 -18.94 9.69 2.56
C PHE A 9 -19.07 10.86 3.55
N ILE A 10 -18.11 11.78 3.51
CA ILE A 10 -17.97 12.90 4.45
C ILE A 10 -18.55 14.15 3.79
N GLN A 11 -19.58 14.73 4.39
CA GLN A 11 -20.11 16.02 3.95
C GLN A 11 -19.50 17.14 4.77
N VAL A 12 -19.08 18.23 4.12
CA VAL A 12 -18.51 19.40 4.78
C VAL A 12 -19.28 20.65 4.39
N ILE A 13 -19.69 21.46 5.35
CA ILE A 13 -20.39 22.74 5.15
C ILE A 13 -19.94 23.77 6.19
N GLU A 14 -19.85 25.06 5.83
CA GLU A 14 -19.39 26.10 6.77
C GLU A 14 -20.30 26.23 8.01
N SER A 15 -21.61 26.30 7.76
CA SER A 15 -22.65 26.44 8.78
C SER A 15 -23.79 25.47 8.51
N LEU A 16 -24.26 24.77 9.55
CA LEU A 16 -25.45 23.91 9.49
C LEU A 16 -26.59 24.52 10.33
N ASP A 17 -27.44 25.29 9.67
CA ASP A 17 -28.51 26.10 10.29
C ASP A 17 -29.91 25.48 10.15
N MET A 18 -30.84 25.93 11.00
CA MET A 18 -32.26 25.61 10.85
C MET A 18 -32.91 26.48 9.75
N ASN A 19 -33.83 25.88 8.99
CA ASN A 19 -34.62 26.54 7.94
C ASN A 19 -33.75 27.19 6.84
N ASP A 20 -32.60 26.58 6.57
CA ASP A 20 -31.71 26.90 5.46
C ASP A 20 -31.71 25.74 4.47
N ALA A 21 -31.97 26.03 3.19
CA ALA A 21 -32.14 25.01 2.16
C ALA A 21 -30.88 24.17 1.95
N CYS A 22 -29.69 24.79 1.98
CA CYS A 22 -28.42 24.08 1.84
C CYS A 22 -28.23 23.12 3.03
N SER A 23 -28.49 23.61 4.25
CA SER A 23 -28.36 22.84 5.48
C SER A 23 -29.35 21.66 5.54
N ASN A 24 -30.58 21.83 5.07
CA ASN A 24 -31.55 20.73 4.95
C ASN A 24 -31.07 19.69 3.92
N HIS A 25 -30.55 20.14 2.78
CA HIS A 25 -30.05 19.25 1.75
C HIS A 25 -28.94 18.32 2.25
N VAL A 26 -27.98 18.84 3.03
CA VAL A 26 -26.91 18.04 3.68
C VAL A 26 -27.49 16.90 4.53
N VAL A 27 -28.50 17.21 5.35
CA VAL A 27 -29.15 16.23 6.24
C VAL A 27 -29.91 15.18 5.43
N HIS A 28 -30.58 15.57 4.35
CA HIS A 28 -31.31 14.64 3.49
C HIS A 28 -30.39 13.72 2.69
N ILE A 29 -29.29 14.26 2.15
CA ILE A 29 -28.25 13.44 1.51
C ILE A 29 -27.71 12.41 2.50
N ASP A 30 -27.38 12.83 3.72
CA ASP A 30 -26.86 11.93 4.76
C ASP A 30 -27.83 10.77 5.04
N ALA A 31 -29.09 11.10 5.30
CA ALA A 31 -30.14 10.11 5.57
C ALA A 31 -30.34 9.16 4.38
N PHE A 32 -30.35 9.68 3.15
CA PHE A 32 -30.54 8.89 1.94
C PHE A 32 -29.36 7.94 1.69
N VAL A 33 -28.13 8.44 1.76
CA VAL A 33 -26.91 7.64 1.52
C VAL A 33 -26.78 6.53 2.55
N LYS A 34 -27.03 6.82 3.83
CA LYS A 34 -27.08 5.79 4.90
C LYS A 34 -28.10 4.70 4.60
N LYS A 35 -29.34 5.10 4.23
CA LYS A 35 -30.46 4.17 4.03
C LYS A 35 -30.34 3.34 2.76
N LYS A 36 -30.09 3.97 1.60
CA LYS A 36 -30.09 3.32 0.28
C LYS A 36 -28.78 2.60 -0.01
N TYR A 37 -27.64 3.26 0.20
CA TYR A 37 -26.34 2.72 -0.19
C TYR A 37 -25.64 1.92 0.91
N ARG A 38 -26.01 2.14 2.18
CA ARG A 38 -25.38 1.54 3.37
C ARG A 38 -23.89 1.90 3.50
N ILE A 39 -23.55 3.12 3.11
CA ILE A 39 -22.21 3.69 3.23
C ILE A 39 -22.09 4.39 4.58
N LYS A 40 -20.91 4.32 5.22
CA LYS A 40 -20.61 5.10 6.41
C LYS A 40 -20.54 6.58 6.04
N THR A 41 -21.20 7.45 6.79
CA THR A 41 -21.19 8.89 6.50
C THR A 41 -20.86 9.70 7.75
N ALA A 42 -20.45 10.95 7.54
CA ALA A 42 -20.26 11.94 8.59
C ALA A 42 -20.53 13.34 8.05
N ILE A 43 -21.00 14.26 8.89
CA ILE A 43 -21.16 15.68 8.55
C ILE A 43 -20.18 16.49 9.41
N TYR A 44 -19.41 17.37 8.78
CA TYR A 44 -18.51 18.29 9.46
C TYR A 44 -18.91 19.74 9.18
N ALA A 45 -18.94 20.56 10.23
CA ALA A 45 -19.21 21.98 10.12
C ALA A 45 -18.42 22.80 11.16
N LYS A 46 -18.26 24.10 10.90
CA LYS A 46 -17.69 25.02 11.89
C LYS A 46 -18.78 25.58 12.81
N HIS A 47 -19.87 26.02 12.21
CA HIS A 47 -21.01 26.60 12.93
C HIS A 47 -22.22 25.66 12.85
N VAL A 48 -22.95 25.52 13.95
CA VAL A 48 -24.12 24.64 14.00
C VAL A 48 -25.19 25.23 14.90
N HIS A 49 -26.44 25.14 14.45
CA HIS A 49 -27.57 25.45 15.31
C HIS A 49 -27.69 24.40 16.45
N PRO A 50 -27.98 24.78 17.71
CA PRO A 50 -28.02 23.83 18.84
C PRO A 50 -28.85 22.57 18.59
N SER A 51 -30.00 22.69 17.91
CA SER A 51 -30.87 21.56 17.55
C SER A 51 -30.24 20.54 16.59
N ARG A 52 -29.17 20.90 15.86
CA ARG A 52 -28.45 20.03 14.91
C ARG A 52 -27.09 19.58 15.42
N ALA A 53 -26.67 19.99 16.62
CA ALA A 53 -25.35 19.68 17.16
C ALA A 53 -25.07 18.17 17.25
N HIS A 54 -26.11 17.34 17.44
CA HIS A 54 -26.00 15.88 17.50
C HIS A 54 -25.75 15.19 16.15
N LEU A 55 -25.86 15.92 15.03
CA LEU A 55 -25.70 15.38 13.67
C LEU A 55 -24.27 15.54 13.12
N ILE A 56 -23.43 16.35 13.76
CA ILE A 56 -22.15 16.80 13.19
C ILE A 56 -20.95 16.46 14.07
N ASN A 57 -19.79 16.46 13.43
CA ASN A 57 -18.48 16.64 14.07
C ASN A 57 -17.95 18.05 13.75
N PHE A 58 -17.13 18.62 14.62
CA PHE A 58 -16.48 19.90 14.31
C PHE A 58 -15.35 19.70 13.30
N ILE A 59 -15.25 20.62 12.32
CA ILE A 59 -14.25 20.57 11.25
C ILE A 59 -12.80 20.46 11.73
N ASP A 60 -12.51 20.96 12.94
CA ASP A 60 -11.18 20.90 13.54
C ASP A 60 -10.72 19.45 13.84
N TYR A 61 -11.66 18.50 13.91
CA TYR A 61 -11.41 17.06 14.10
C TYR A 61 -11.56 16.23 12.81
N LEU A 62 -11.52 16.87 11.64
CA LEU A 62 -11.54 16.15 10.38
C LEU A 62 -10.22 15.40 10.17
N GLU A 63 -10.29 14.07 10.21
CA GLU A 63 -9.17 13.16 9.91
C GLU A 63 -9.58 12.23 8.75
N PRO A 64 -9.34 12.64 7.49
CA PRO A 64 -9.70 11.87 6.32
C PRO A 64 -8.60 10.87 5.93
N SER A 65 -9.01 9.77 5.32
CA SER A 65 -8.15 8.75 4.73
C SER A 65 -8.19 8.81 3.19
N ASP A 66 -7.25 8.14 2.52
CA ASP A 66 -7.18 8.08 1.05
C ASP A 66 -8.43 7.46 0.40
N ASP A 67 -9.21 6.68 1.16
CA ASP A 67 -10.41 6.00 0.67
C ASP A 67 -11.68 6.83 0.87
N ASP A 68 -11.64 7.93 1.63
CA ASP A 68 -12.82 8.75 1.91
C ASP A 68 -13.23 9.59 0.70
N ILE A 69 -14.54 9.84 0.59
CA ILE A 69 -15.11 10.82 -0.34
C ILE A 69 -15.51 12.04 0.49
N ILE A 70 -14.95 13.19 0.15
CA ILE A 70 -15.22 14.47 0.81
C ILE A 70 -16.09 15.32 -0.11
N PHE A 71 -17.35 15.48 0.27
CA PHE A 71 -18.38 16.20 -0.44
C PHE A 71 -18.59 17.59 0.19
N PHE A 72 -18.00 18.62 -0.43
CA PHE A 72 -17.95 19.97 0.13
C PHE A 72 -19.06 20.85 -0.42
N HIS A 73 -19.99 21.27 0.44
CA HIS A 73 -21.07 22.17 0.09
C HIS A 73 -20.60 23.62 0.14
N PHE A 74 -20.55 24.28 -1.02
CA PHE A 74 -20.06 25.64 -1.17
C PHE A 74 -21.19 26.58 -1.61
N SER A 75 -21.64 27.44 -0.69
CA SER A 75 -22.74 28.39 -0.88
C SER A 75 -22.35 29.86 -0.56
N GLY A 76 -21.08 30.11 -0.25
CA GLY A 76 -20.58 31.42 0.18
C GLY A 76 -19.09 31.39 0.51
N TYR A 77 -18.55 32.49 1.04
CA TYR A 77 -17.19 32.51 1.57
C TYR A 77 -17.07 31.54 2.76
N SER A 78 -16.14 30.61 2.68
CA SER A 78 -15.79 29.67 3.74
C SER A 78 -14.54 30.17 4.45
N GLU A 79 -14.67 30.51 5.72
CA GLU A 79 -13.56 31.04 6.53
C GLU A 79 -12.67 29.90 7.05
N TYR A 80 -13.27 28.75 7.37
CA TYR A 80 -12.56 27.63 8.01
C TYR A 80 -12.55 26.34 7.19
N CYS A 81 -13.67 25.96 6.57
CA CYS A 81 -13.81 24.61 6.02
C CYS A 81 -13.05 24.40 4.71
N ALA A 82 -12.98 25.41 3.83
CA ALA A 82 -12.35 25.28 2.51
C ALA A 82 -10.86 24.88 2.61
N SER A 83 -10.09 25.52 3.50
CA SER A 83 -8.66 25.19 3.67
C SER A 83 -8.47 23.75 4.18
N LYS A 84 -9.30 23.31 5.12
CA LYS A 84 -9.29 21.93 5.65
C LYS A 84 -9.65 20.88 4.60
N VAL A 85 -10.61 21.18 3.73
CA VAL A 85 -10.97 20.30 2.61
C VAL A 85 -9.84 20.25 1.58
N ILE A 86 -9.23 21.39 1.23
CA ILE A 86 -8.15 21.43 0.23
C ILE A 86 -6.96 20.57 0.66
N SER A 87 -6.55 20.67 1.93
CA SER A 87 -5.44 19.90 2.50
C SER A 87 -5.80 18.44 2.81
N ALA A 88 -7.07 18.05 2.71
CA ALA A 88 -7.50 16.70 3.03
C ALA A 88 -7.12 15.69 1.93
N ASN A 89 -6.78 14.48 2.38
CA ASN A 89 -6.64 13.30 1.53
C ASN A 89 -8.02 12.75 1.12
N GLY A 90 -8.04 11.90 0.09
CA GLY A 90 -9.26 11.28 -0.44
C GLY A 90 -9.88 12.05 -1.62
N LEU A 91 -11.00 11.53 -2.12
CA LEU A 91 -11.71 12.07 -3.29
C LEU A 91 -12.50 13.32 -2.92
N LYS A 92 -12.10 14.47 -3.45
CA LYS A 92 -12.76 15.75 -3.17
C LYS A 92 -13.76 16.11 -4.26
N ILE A 93 -15.00 16.32 -3.82
CA ILE A 93 -16.14 16.71 -4.67
C ILE A 93 -16.65 18.06 -4.21
N LEU A 94 -16.68 19.03 -5.13
CA LEU A 94 -17.32 20.32 -4.90
C LEU A 94 -18.81 20.18 -5.17
N HIS A 95 -19.66 20.62 -4.25
CA HIS A 95 -21.10 20.77 -4.48
C HIS A 95 -21.48 22.24 -4.35
N TYR A 96 -21.71 22.88 -5.49
CA TYR A 96 -21.92 24.32 -5.57
C TYR A 96 -23.40 24.67 -5.52
N HIS A 97 -23.76 25.54 -4.57
CA HIS A 97 -25.14 26.02 -4.32
C HIS A 97 -25.40 27.44 -4.83
N ASN A 98 -24.49 27.98 -5.66
CA ASN A 98 -24.49 29.35 -6.15
C ASN A 98 -24.08 30.43 -5.12
N ILE A 99 -23.42 31.50 -5.58
CA ILE A 99 -23.14 32.70 -4.79
C ILE A 99 -23.61 33.92 -5.57
N THR A 100 -24.54 34.68 -4.97
CA THR A 100 -25.08 35.89 -5.58
C THR A 100 -23.97 36.88 -5.95
N PRO A 101 -23.92 37.41 -7.18
CA PRO A 101 -22.92 38.39 -7.56
C PRO A 101 -22.94 39.63 -6.67
N HIS A 102 -21.76 40.03 -6.20
CA HIS A 102 -21.63 41.13 -5.24
C HIS A 102 -22.22 42.45 -5.73
N TYR A 103 -22.26 42.71 -7.05
CA TYR A 103 -22.79 43.94 -7.63
C TYR A 103 -24.31 44.14 -7.43
N PHE A 104 -25.05 43.12 -6.96
CA PHE A 104 -26.44 43.30 -6.53
C PHE A 104 -26.55 44.06 -5.20
N PHE A 105 -25.50 44.09 -4.38
CA PHE A 105 -25.51 44.70 -3.06
C PHE A 105 -24.75 46.03 -3.04
N GLU A 106 -25.06 46.91 -2.09
CA GLU A 106 -24.32 48.16 -1.90
C GLU A 106 -22.89 47.89 -1.40
N LYS A 107 -21.89 48.62 -1.95
CA LYS A 107 -20.45 48.37 -1.76
C LYS A 107 -19.97 48.34 -0.31
N ASN A 108 -20.66 49.05 0.58
CA ASN A 108 -20.34 49.18 2.01
C ASN A 108 -21.02 48.11 2.89
N THR A 109 -21.78 47.17 2.31
CA THR A 109 -22.48 46.12 3.07
C THR A 109 -21.60 44.90 3.31
N ILE A 110 -21.93 44.15 4.38
CA ILE A 110 -21.26 42.87 4.69
C ILE A 110 -21.51 41.86 3.56
N LEU A 111 -22.73 41.80 3.02
CA LEU A 111 -23.10 40.87 1.93
C LEU A 111 -22.31 41.13 0.65
N TYR A 112 -22.09 42.40 0.26
CA TYR A 112 -21.22 42.74 -0.87
C TYR A 112 -19.83 42.12 -0.70
N ASN A 113 -19.22 42.32 0.47
CA ASN A 113 -17.88 41.83 0.76
C ASN A 113 -17.80 40.30 0.81
N LEU A 114 -18.74 39.63 1.48
CA LEU A 114 -18.78 38.18 1.57
C LEU A 114 -19.04 37.51 0.22
N CYS A 115 -19.96 38.05 -0.59
CA CYS A 115 -20.23 37.53 -1.93
C CYS A 115 -19.03 37.73 -2.86
N LYS A 116 -18.36 38.88 -2.79
CA LYS A 116 -17.15 39.15 -3.57
C LYS A 116 -16.03 38.18 -3.18
N LYS A 117 -15.79 38.01 -1.87
CA LYS A 117 -14.80 37.06 -1.34
C LYS A 117 -15.14 35.62 -1.71
N GLY A 118 -16.38 35.19 -1.55
CA GLY A 118 -16.80 33.81 -1.83
C GLY A 118 -16.65 33.44 -3.31
N ARG A 119 -16.99 34.35 -4.23
CA ARG A 119 -16.79 34.13 -5.67
C ARG A 119 -15.32 34.13 -6.06
N GLN A 120 -14.50 34.99 -5.44
CA GLN A 120 -13.06 34.98 -5.62
C GLN A 120 -12.45 33.67 -5.09
N GLN A 121 -12.87 33.23 -3.90
CA GLN A 121 -12.45 31.97 -3.30
C GLN A 121 -12.86 30.78 -4.17
N LEU A 122 -14.07 30.75 -4.74
CA LEU A 122 -14.47 29.69 -5.68
C LEU A 122 -13.45 29.51 -6.80
N LYS A 123 -13.04 30.62 -7.44
CA LYS A 123 -12.04 30.61 -8.52
C LYS A 123 -10.68 30.09 -8.05
N GLU A 124 -10.30 30.35 -6.81
CA GLU A 124 -9.03 29.92 -6.23
C GLU A 124 -9.03 28.44 -5.85
N ILE A 125 -10.16 27.88 -5.42
CA ILE A 125 -10.23 26.52 -4.86
C ILE A 125 -10.69 25.45 -5.86
N ILE A 126 -11.32 25.84 -6.97
CA ILE A 126 -11.97 24.91 -7.91
C ILE A 126 -11.02 23.84 -8.47
N GLY A 127 -9.73 24.17 -8.63
CA GLY A 127 -8.70 23.26 -9.16
C GLY A 127 -8.26 22.16 -8.20
N TYR A 128 -8.68 22.18 -6.94
CA TYR A 128 -8.33 21.16 -5.94
C TYR A 128 -9.35 20.00 -5.86
N PHE A 129 -10.44 20.07 -6.61
CA PHE A 129 -11.50 19.07 -6.63
C PHE A 129 -11.39 18.17 -7.88
N GLN A 130 -11.58 16.87 -7.71
CA GLN A 130 -11.55 15.91 -8.83
C GLN A 130 -12.89 15.87 -9.58
N PHE A 131 -13.98 16.26 -8.90
CA PHE A 131 -15.33 16.25 -9.46
C PHE A 131 -16.16 17.41 -8.92
N ALA A 132 -17.12 17.89 -9.70
CA ALA A 132 -18.03 18.95 -9.27
C ALA A 132 -19.49 18.57 -9.51
N THR A 133 -20.34 18.95 -8.58
CA THR A 133 -21.79 18.87 -8.71
C THR A 133 -22.40 20.24 -8.41
N ALA A 134 -23.59 20.47 -8.92
CA ALA A 134 -24.38 21.64 -8.54
C ALA A 134 -25.87 21.30 -8.62
N ASP A 135 -26.66 22.06 -7.89
CA ASP A 135 -28.12 22.01 -7.83
C ASP A 135 -28.82 22.33 -9.17
N SER A 136 -28.18 23.11 -10.05
CA SER A 136 -28.70 23.47 -11.38
C SER A 136 -27.64 23.47 -12.48
N ASN A 137 -28.05 23.32 -13.73
CA ASN A 137 -27.18 23.48 -14.89
C ASN A 137 -26.67 24.93 -15.02
N TYR A 138 -27.46 25.92 -14.60
CA TYR A 138 -26.99 27.31 -14.49
C TYR A 138 -25.72 27.42 -13.62
N ASN A 139 -25.70 26.73 -12.48
CA ASN A 139 -24.57 26.73 -11.56
C ASN A 139 -23.39 25.89 -12.08
N LEU A 140 -23.65 24.77 -12.76
CA LEU A 140 -22.60 24.02 -13.44
C LEU A 140 -21.90 24.86 -14.51
N ASN A 141 -22.67 25.58 -15.33
CA ASN A 141 -22.12 26.43 -16.38
C ASN A 141 -21.20 27.52 -15.81
N GLU A 142 -21.49 28.03 -14.62
CA GLU A 142 -20.61 28.97 -13.93
C GLU A 142 -19.26 28.33 -13.57
N ILE A 143 -19.28 27.15 -12.95
CA ILE A 143 -18.07 26.38 -12.59
C ILE A 143 -17.25 26.04 -13.85
N ILE A 144 -17.93 25.61 -14.93
CA ILE A 144 -17.31 25.31 -16.23
C ILE A 144 -16.67 26.56 -16.83
N SER A 145 -17.35 27.72 -16.76
CA SER A 145 -16.80 29.00 -17.25
C SER A 145 -15.57 29.48 -16.47
N LEU A 146 -15.38 28.99 -15.24
CA LEU A 146 -14.18 29.22 -14.43
C LEU A 146 -13.02 28.27 -14.79
N GLY A 147 -13.21 27.36 -15.75
CA GLY A 147 -12.18 26.45 -16.27
C GLY A 147 -12.26 25.02 -15.75
N PHE A 148 -13.34 24.63 -15.06
CA PHE A 148 -13.53 23.23 -14.67
C PHE A 148 -14.00 22.38 -15.86
N ASP A 149 -13.55 21.13 -15.89
CA ASP A 149 -13.86 20.21 -16.98
C ASP A 149 -15.31 19.71 -16.92
N GLU A 150 -16.09 20.01 -17.95
CA GLU A 150 -17.49 19.61 -18.09
C GLU A 150 -17.69 18.10 -17.93
N LYS A 151 -16.76 17.27 -18.42
CA LYS A 151 -16.86 15.80 -18.30
C LYS A 151 -16.84 15.34 -16.85
N ARG A 152 -16.27 16.13 -15.94
CA ARG A 152 -16.16 15.86 -14.49
C ARG A 152 -17.23 16.60 -13.69
N THR A 153 -18.33 16.97 -14.33
CA THR A 153 -19.49 17.58 -13.69
C THR A 153 -20.72 16.67 -13.68
N GLN A 154 -21.62 16.90 -12.73
CA GLN A 154 -22.96 16.31 -12.75
C GLN A 154 -23.98 17.17 -11.98
N LYS A 155 -25.18 17.34 -12.55
CA LYS A 155 -26.28 17.98 -11.84
C LYS A 155 -26.77 17.09 -10.68
N LEU A 156 -26.95 17.69 -9.51
CA LEU A 156 -27.47 17.06 -8.30
C LEU A 156 -28.41 18.06 -7.61
N PRO A 157 -29.72 18.06 -7.93
CA PRO A 157 -30.67 19.06 -7.43
C PRO A 157 -30.88 18.98 -5.92
N ILE A 158 -31.42 20.04 -5.34
CA ILE A 158 -31.79 20.08 -3.91
C ILE A 158 -32.95 19.12 -3.65
N ILE A 159 -32.85 18.33 -2.57
CA ILE A 159 -33.92 17.47 -2.07
C ILE A 159 -34.97 18.33 -1.36
N LEU A 160 -36.22 18.23 -1.79
CA LEU A 160 -37.36 18.81 -1.10
C LEU A 160 -37.94 17.84 -0.07
N ASP A 161 -38.36 18.38 1.08
CA ASP A 161 -39.09 17.63 2.10
C ASP A 161 -40.46 17.17 1.58
N GLU A 162 -40.81 15.89 1.77
CA GLU A 162 -42.17 15.43 1.47
C GLU A 162 -43.15 15.93 2.53
N LEU A 163 -44.14 16.72 2.12
CA LEU A 163 -45.25 17.09 3.00
C LEU A 163 -46.10 15.84 3.30
N PRO A 164 -46.47 15.57 4.57
CA PRO A 164 -47.20 14.36 4.95
C PRO A 164 -48.57 14.19 4.29
N GLU A 165 -49.18 15.27 3.77
CA GLU A 165 -50.39 15.25 2.95
C GLU A 165 -50.34 16.37 1.88
N LYS A 166 -51.04 16.20 0.74
CA LYS A 166 -51.23 17.27 -0.25
C LYS A 166 -52.09 18.38 0.36
N ARG A 167 -51.44 19.34 1.03
CA ARG A 167 -52.09 20.52 1.61
C ARG A 167 -52.59 21.41 0.47
N GLN A 168 -53.87 21.75 0.52
CA GLN A 168 -54.48 22.69 -0.40
C GLN A 168 -54.59 24.06 0.28
N ALA A 169 -54.32 25.13 -0.46
CA ALA A 169 -54.68 26.46 -0.02
C ALA A 169 -56.15 26.50 0.41
N VAL A 170 -56.42 27.07 1.59
CA VAL A 170 -57.79 27.31 2.03
C VAL A 170 -58.39 28.35 1.08
N ASN A 171 -59.67 28.17 0.73
CA ASN A 171 -60.43 29.14 -0.06
C ASN A 171 -60.57 30.44 0.76
N SER A 172 -59.55 31.29 0.72
CA SER A 172 -59.64 32.68 1.20
C SER A 172 -60.48 33.47 0.20
N GLU A 173 -61.42 34.28 0.72
CA GLU A 173 -62.20 35.23 -0.09
C GLU A 173 -61.32 36.35 -0.70
N GLU A 174 -60.08 36.51 -0.20
CA GLU A 174 -59.09 37.49 -0.64
C GLU A 174 -58.03 36.82 -1.55
N ASN A 175 -57.69 37.45 -2.70
CA ASN A 175 -56.64 36.99 -3.61
C ASN A 175 -55.25 37.42 -3.10
N ASN A 176 -54.79 36.82 -2.00
CA ASN A 176 -53.52 37.15 -1.35
C ASN A 176 -52.32 36.65 -2.19
N ILE A 177 -51.24 37.43 -2.17
CA ILE A 177 -49.94 37.08 -2.78
C ILE A 177 -48.92 36.85 -1.68
N ILE A 178 -48.06 35.86 -1.88
CA ILE A 178 -46.89 35.62 -1.04
C ILE A 178 -45.58 35.78 -1.81
N PHE A 179 -44.57 36.27 -1.12
CA PHE A 179 -43.16 36.14 -1.47
C PHE A 179 -42.43 35.50 -0.28
N VAL A 180 -41.60 34.49 -0.54
CA VAL A 180 -40.82 33.82 0.51
C VAL A 180 -39.33 33.93 0.20
N GLY A 181 -38.58 34.50 1.14
CA GLY A 181 -37.14 34.70 1.03
C GLY A 181 -36.63 35.89 1.83
N ARG A 182 -35.31 35.99 1.97
CA ARG A 182 -34.66 37.12 2.64
C ARG A 182 -35.03 38.45 1.97
N ILE A 183 -35.29 39.50 2.75
CA ILE A 183 -35.48 40.85 2.22
C ILE A 183 -34.11 41.45 1.85
N CYS A 184 -33.76 41.36 0.57
CA CYS A 184 -32.48 41.82 0.04
C CYS A 184 -32.57 42.19 -1.46
N GLU A 185 -31.57 42.94 -1.92
CA GLU A 185 -31.55 43.68 -3.18
C GLU A 185 -31.79 42.79 -4.41
N ASN A 186 -31.11 41.66 -4.51
CA ASN A 186 -31.23 40.72 -5.63
C ASN A 186 -32.62 40.06 -5.72
N LYS A 187 -33.41 40.07 -4.64
CA LYS A 187 -34.76 39.51 -4.60
C LYS A 187 -35.84 40.49 -5.08
N CYS A 188 -35.48 41.76 -5.23
CA CYS A 188 -36.30 42.80 -5.87
C CYS A 188 -37.73 42.98 -5.29
N GLN A 189 -37.95 42.76 -3.99
CA GLN A 189 -39.25 43.02 -3.35
C GLN A 189 -39.79 44.44 -3.56
N HIS A 190 -38.92 45.45 -3.77
CA HIS A 190 -39.37 46.80 -4.10
C HIS A 190 -40.16 46.85 -5.41
N LYS A 191 -39.72 46.12 -6.45
CA LYS A 191 -40.44 45.99 -7.72
C LYS A 191 -41.77 45.26 -7.53
N LEU A 192 -41.80 44.22 -6.69
CA LEU A 192 -43.04 43.51 -6.35
C LEU A 192 -44.05 44.42 -5.65
N ILE A 193 -43.61 45.29 -4.74
CA ILE A 193 -44.47 46.27 -4.05
C ILE A 193 -44.99 47.33 -5.02
N GLU A 194 -44.13 47.85 -5.90
CA GLU A 194 -44.51 48.81 -6.95
C GLU A 194 -45.54 48.20 -7.92
N PHE A 195 -45.29 46.98 -8.38
CA PHE A 195 -46.22 46.21 -9.20
C PHE A 195 -47.55 45.98 -8.48
N TYR A 196 -47.52 45.51 -7.23
CA TYR A 196 -48.72 45.27 -6.43
C TYR A 196 -49.55 46.56 -6.26
N HIS A 197 -48.91 47.69 -5.97
CA HIS A 197 -49.58 48.99 -5.87
C HIS A 197 -50.23 49.41 -7.19
N GLY A 198 -49.53 49.24 -8.32
CA GLY A 198 -50.06 49.53 -9.65
C GLY A 198 -51.26 48.64 -10.00
N TYR A 199 -51.17 47.35 -9.71
CA TYR A 199 -52.20 46.37 -9.99
C TYR A 199 -53.46 46.58 -9.15
N ALA A 200 -53.30 46.85 -7.84
CA ALA A 200 -54.40 47.07 -6.89
C ALA A 200 -55.28 48.30 -7.21
N LYS A 201 -54.77 49.27 -7.97
CA LYS A 201 -55.55 50.45 -8.42
C LYS A 201 -56.66 50.11 -9.40
N THR A 202 -56.48 49.04 -10.19
CA THR A 202 -57.37 48.72 -11.31
C THR A 202 -57.98 47.32 -11.21
N ASN A 203 -57.54 46.50 -10.25
CA ASN A 203 -57.97 45.12 -10.07
C ASN A 203 -58.21 44.81 -8.59
N LYS A 204 -59.17 43.93 -8.29
CA LYS A 204 -59.42 43.43 -6.92
C LYS A 204 -58.33 42.42 -6.53
N ILE A 205 -57.53 42.74 -5.51
CA ILE A 205 -56.47 41.88 -4.99
C ILE A 205 -56.47 41.86 -3.46
N GLY A 206 -56.05 40.73 -2.87
CA GLY A 206 -55.88 40.57 -1.42
C GLY A 206 -54.54 41.15 -0.95
N LYS A 207 -54.06 40.72 0.21
CA LYS A 207 -52.83 41.19 0.87
C LYS A 207 -51.56 40.63 0.22
N LEU A 208 -50.45 41.35 0.36
CA LEU A 208 -49.11 40.88 0.00
C LEU A 208 -48.30 40.52 1.26
N PHE A 209 -47.93 39.26 1.41
CA PHE A 209 -47.07 38.79 2.49
C PHE A 209 -45.62 38.65 2.00
N LEU A 210 -44.71 39.40 2.60
CA LEU A 210 -43.26 39.30 2.38
C LEU A 210 -42.65 38.54 3.55
N VAL A 211 -42.48 37.23 3.36
CA VAL A 211 -42.09 36.28 4.41
C VAL A 211 -40.59 35.99 4.36
N GLY A 212 -39.87 36.25 5.45
CA GLY A 212 -38.45 35.91 5.56
C GLY A 212 -37.62 36.86 6.41
N LYS A 213 -36.38 36.44 6.67
CA LYS A 213 -35.41 37.21 7.47
C LYS A 213 -35.09 38.56 6.79
N TYR A 214 -34.90 39.59 7.60
CA TYR A 214 -34.40 40.90 7.16
C TYR A 214 -33.44 41.48 8.20
N ASP A 215 -32.60 42.39 7.74
CA ASP A 215 -31.71 43.17 8.59
C ASP A 215 -32.27 44.59 8.70
N THR A 216 -32.68 45.00 9.90
CA THR A 216 -33.26 46.34 10.15
C THR A 216 -32.24 47.46 9.94
N SER A 217 -30.94 47.16 9.98
CA SER A 217 -29.87 48.11 9.69
C SER A 217 -29.68 48.35 8.19
N SER A 218 -30.09 47.39 7.33
CA SER A 218 -29.94 47.44 5.87
C SER A 218 -30.65 48.64 5.25
N SER A 219 -29.95 49.33 4.34
CA SER A 219 -30.50 50.40 3.51
C SER A 219 -31.67 49.92 2.65
N TYR A 220 -31.59 48.69 2.15
CA TYR A 220 -32.64 48.07 1.36
C TYR A 220 -33.89 47.77 2.18
N TYR A 221 -33.77 47.20 3.38
CA TYR A 221 -34.92 47.03 4.28
C TYR A 221 -35.59 48.38 4.59
N LYS A 222 -34.78 49.41 4.90
CA LYS A 222 -35.28 50.78 5.11
C LYS A 222 -35.93 51.37 3.86
N LYS A 223 -35.50 50.98 2.65
CA LYS A 223 -36.14 51.36 1.39
C LYS A 223 -37.50 50.68 1.26
N ILE A 224 -37.61 49.38 1.56
CA ILE A 224 -38.87 48.64 1.54
C ILE A 224 -39.90 49.24 2.50
N VAL A 225 -39.52 49.48 3.76
CA VAL A 225 -40.42 50.10 4.76
C VAL A 225 -40.87 51.49 4.30
N ARG A 226 -39.95 52.32 3.81
CA ARG A 226 -40.28 53.66 3.28
C ARG A 226 -41.20 53.58 2.06
N LEU A 227 -41.02 52.60 1.19
CA LEU A 227 -41.83 52.41 -0.01
C LEU A 227 -43.27 52.02 0.37
N ILE A 228 -43.45 51.09 1.32
CA ILE A 228 -44.77 50.72 1.85
C ILE A 228 -45.48 51.96 2.40
N HIS A 229 -44.78 52.79 3.18
CA HIS A 229 -45.35 54.01 3.75
C HIS A 229 -45.69 55.06 2.69
N THR A 230 -44.77 55.32 1.76
CA THR A 230 -44.94 56.35 0.71
C THR A 230 -46.11 56.02 -0.23
N LEU A 231 -46.37 54.73 -0.45
CA LEU A 231 -47.45 54.26 -1.31
C LEU A 231 -48.78 54.05 -0.54
N ASN A 232 -48.84 54.37 0.76
CA ASN A 232 -49.99 54.13 1.64
C ASN A 232 -50.47 52.67 1.63
N LEU A 233 -49.54 51.72 1.77
CA LEU A 233 -49.81 50.28 1.71
C LEU A 233 -49.85 49.61 3.09
N GLU A 234 -49.84 50.38 4.17
CA GLU A 234 -49.96 49.88 5.54
C GLU A 234 -51.32 49.21 5.74
N GLY A 235 -51.32 47.92 6.06
CA GLY A 235 -52.53 47.09 6.12
C GLY A 235 -52.76 46.24 4.86
N HIS A 236 -52.00 46.48 3.79
CA HIS A 236 -52.04 45.71 2.55
C HIS A 236 -50.76 44.90 2.30
N VAL A 237 -49.59 45.42 2.68
CA VAL A 237 -48.29 44.74 2.56
C VAL A 237 -47.72 44.45 3.94
N PHE A 238 -47.37 43.19 4.22
CA PHE A 238 -46.90 42.72 5.53
C PHE A 238 -45.48 42.16 5.45
N LEU A 239 -44.58 42.70 6.27
CA LEU A 239 -43.23 42.16 6.50
C LEU A 239 -43.28 41.29 7.76
N THR A 240 -43.14 39.98 7.62
CA THR A 240 -43.37 39.05 8.75
C THR A 240 -42.12 38.85 9.61
N GLY A 241 -40.93 38.95 9.01
CA GLY A 241 -39.68 38.54 9.63
C GLY A 241 -39.47 37.02 9.57
N PRO A 242 -38.51 36.47 10.34
CA PRO A 242 -38.39 35.02 10.50
C PRO A 242 -39.65 34.46 11.16
N VAL A 243 -40.19 33.38 10.58
CA VAL A 243 -41.40 32.69 11.05
C VAL A 243 -41.08 31.24 11.38
N SER A 244 -41.88 30.62 12.25
CA SER A 244 -41.83 29.16 12.45
C SER A 244 -42.34 28.42 11.21
N GLU A 245 -42.05 27.12 11.12
CA GLU A 245 -42.54 26.26 10.03
C GLU A 245 -44.08 26.23 9.97
N SER A 246 -44.74 26.17 11.14
CA SER A 246 -46.21 26.26 11.24
C SER A 246 -46.78 27.59 10.77
N GLN A 247 -46.08 28.70 11.03
CA GLN A 247 -46.48 30.02 10.54
C GLN A 247 -46.24 30.16 9.04
N LEU A 248 -45.13 29.63 8.53
CA LEU A 248 -44.84 29.61 7.09
C LEU A 248 -45.92 28.83 6.33
N GLU A 249 -46.33 27.68 6.87
CA GLU A 249 -47.45 26.90 6.37
C GLU A 249 -48.76 27.70 6.33
N GLU A 250 -49.06 28.47 7.37
CA GLU A 250 -50.25 29.34 7.41
C GLU A 250 -50.21 30.40 6.31
N TYR A 251 -49.05 31.03 6.07
CA TYR A 251 -48.90 32.01 4.99
C TYR A 251 -49.05 31.38 3.60
N TYR A 252 -48.48 30.21 3.36
CA TYR A 252 -48.68 29.47 2.12
C TYR A 252 -50.17 29.14 1.94
N THR A 253 -50.80 28.52 2.94
CA THR A 253 -52.19 28.05 2.87
C THR A 253 -53.20 29.19 2.67
N ASN A 254 -52.90 30.40 3.15
CA ASN A 254 -53.75 31.58 2.98
C ASN A 254 -53.46 32.42 1.72
N SER A 255 -52.57 31.96 0.83
CA SER A 255 -52.16 32.67 -0.39
C SER A 255 -52.64 31.99 -1.67
N GLN A 256 -52.96 32.79 -2.70
CA GLN A 256 -53.53 32.32 -3.97
C GLN A 256 -52.50 32.31 -5.10
N CYS A 257 -51.36 32.98 -4.91
CA CYS A 257 -50.25 33.02 -5.86
C CYS A 257 -48.95 33.35 -5.11
N LEU A 258 -47.84 32.71 -5.49
CA LEU A 258 -46.50 33.18 -5.15
C LEU A 258 -45.98 34.02 -6.33
N ILE A 259 -45.43 35.21 -6.05
CA ILE A 259 -44.77 36.03 -7.08
C ILE A 259 -43.32 36.29 -6.69
N SER A 260 -42.38 35.96 -7.57
CA SER A 260 -40.95 36.22 -7.38
C SER A 260 -40.40 37.15 -8.45
N PHE A 261 -39.86 38.29 -8.01
CA PHE A 261 -39.10 39.24 -8.84
C PHE A 261 -37.58 39.02 -8.75
N SER A 262 -37.12 37.93 -8.15
CA SER A 262 -35.69 37.68 -7.94
C SER A 262 -34.91 37.74 -9.25
N GLU A 263 -33.93 38.63 -9.31
CA GLU A 263 -33.01 38.73 -10.47
C GLU A 263 -31.90 37.68 -10.41
N HIS A 264 -31.75 37.01 -9.27
CA HIS A 264 -30.75 35.96 -9.07
C HIS A 264 -31.21 34.89 -8.07
N GLU A 265 -31.32 33.65 -8.54
CA GLU A 265 -31.61 32.44 -7.79
C GLU A 265 -30.69 31.30 -8.26
N GLY A 266 -30.07 30.57 -7.33
CA GLY A 266 -29.25 29.39 -7.65
C GLY A 266 -30.08 28.15 -8.01
N PHE A 267 -31.17 27.93 -7.27
CA PHE A 267 -32.17 26.88 -7.52
C PHE A 267 -33.59 27.30 -7.16
N GLY A 268 -33.80 28.25 -6.24
CA GLY A 268 -35.14 28.81 -5.98
C GLY A 268 -36.08 27.86 -5.23
N VAL A 269 -35.62 27.25 -4.14
CA VAL A 269 -36.41 26.33 -3.28
C VAL A 269 -37.81 26.85 -2.90
N PRO A 270 -38.01 28.14 -2.54
CA PRO A 270 -39.35 28.63 -2.20
C PRO A 270 -40.38 28.55 -3.34
N LEU A 271 -39.91 28.51 -4.60
CA LEU A 271 -40.78 28.30 -5.76
C LEU A 271 -41.37 26.88 -5.74
N LEU A 272 -40.56 25.89 -5.34
CA LEU A 272 -40.99 24.50 -5.25
C LEU A 272 -41.81 24.26 -3.97
N GLU A 273 -41.46 24.88 -2.85
CA GLU A 273 -42.29 24.86 -1.63
C GLU A 273 -43.72 25.34 -1.93
N ALA A 274 -43.88 26.49 -2.60
CA ALA A 274 -45.20 26.98 -3.00
C ALA A 274 -45.97 25.99 -3.88
N ALA A 275 -45.27 25.28 -4.77
CA ALA A 275 -45.88 24.23 -5.56
C ALA A 275 -46.43 23.07 -4.70
N GLN A 276 -45.76 22.72 -3.60
CA GLN A 276 -46.21 21.64 -2.69
C GLN A 276 -47.54 21.98 -2.01
N TYR A 277 -47.80 23.27 -1.77
CA TYR A 277 -49.07 23.79 -1.26
C TYR A 277 -50.15 24.03 -2.34
N ASN A 278 -49.90 23.60 -3.59
CA ASN A 278 -50.76 23.86 -4.76
C ASN A 278 -51.00 25.36 -5.02
N ILE A 279 -49.98 26.19 -4.77
CA ILE A 279 -50.04 27.63 -5.05
C ILE A 279 -49.37 27.87 -6.41
N PRO A 280 -50.05 28.49 -7.38
CA PRO A 280 -49.44 28.88 -8.65
C PRO A 280 -48.27 29.85 -8.43
N VAL A 281 -47.17 29.61 -9.12
CA VAL A 281 -45.93 30.38 -9.03
C VAL A 281 -45.78 31.22 -10.29
N LEU A 282 -45.64 32.54 -10.11
CA LEU A 282 -45.25 33.48 -11.15
C LEU A 282 -43.86 34.02 -10.84
N ALA A 283 -42.86 33.76 -11.69
CA ALA A 283 -41.47 34.08 -11.39
C ALA A 283 -40.75 34.75 -12.56
N LEU A 284 -39.89 35.71 -12.25
CA LEU A 284 -39.05 36.40 -13.23
C LEU A 284 -38.07 35.40 -13.87
N ASN A 285 -38.03 35.35 -15.20
CA ASN A 285 -37.16 34.46 -15.96
C ASN A 285 -35.69 34.94 -15.95
N LYS A 286 -35.00 34.69 -14.83
CA LYS A 286 -33.59 35.02 -14.60
C LYS A 286 -32.87 33.87 -13.89
N ALA A 287 -31.56 33.79 -14.07
CA ALA A 287 -30.69 32.77 -13.45
C ALA A 287 -31.28 31.34 -13.61
N ALA A 288 -31.29 30.52 -12.56
CA ALA A 288 -31.78 29.15 -12.61
C ALA A 288 -33.32 29.01 -12.60
N VAL A 289 -34.08 30.10 -12.49
CA VAL A 289 -35.56 30.05 -12.26
C VAL A 289 -36.30 29.28 -13.36
N SER A 290 -35.91 29.47 -14.62
CA SER A 290 -36.53 28.76 -15.74
C SER A 290 -36.25 27.26 -15.74
N GLU A 291 -35.08 26.86 -15.28
CA GLU A 291 -34.71 25.46 -15.08
C GLU A 291 -35.51 24.84 -13.93
N THR A 292 -35.59 25.53 -12.79
CA THR A 292 -36.34 25.08 -11.61
C THR A 292 -37.81 24.85 -11.91
N LEU A 293 -38.41 25.74 -12.71
CA LEU A 293 -39.81 25.65 -13.11
C LEU A 293 -40.01 24.92 -14.44
N GLU A 294 -39.02 24.19 -14.96
CA GLU A 294 -39.08 23.41 -16.22
C GLU A 294 -39.74 24.14 -17.41
N MET A 295 -39.41 25.43 -17.59
CA MET A 295 -39.98 26.29 -18.65
C MET A 295 -41.51 26.50 -18.55
N SER A 296 -42.05 26.49 -17.32
CA SER A 296 -43.46 26.76 -16.99
C SER A 296 -44.02 28.02 -17.64
N SER A 297 -45.32 28.00 -17.95
CA SER A 297 -46.09 29.20 -18.33
C SER A 297 -46.24 30.22 -17.19
N GLY A 298 -45.72 29.94 -16.00
CA GLY A 298 -45.59 30.89 -14.88
C GLY A 298 -44.37 31.83 -14.98
N LEU A 299 -43.53 31.71 -16.00
CA LEU A 299 -42.37 32.57 -16.19
C LEU A 299 -42.74 33.88 -16.89
N PHE A 300 -42.25 35.02 -16.39
CA PHE A 300 -42.41 36.34 -17.01
C PHE A 300 -41.08 37.04 -17.22
N ASN A 301 -41.02 37.95 -18.20
CA ASN A 301 -39.87 38.80 -18.49
C ASN A 301 -40.17 40.29 -18.28
N THR A 302 -41.45 40.67 -18.31
CA THR A 302 -41.90 42.07 -18.17
C THR A 302 -43.10 42.21 -17.23
N ASP A 303 -43.28 43.39 -16.64
CA ASP A 303 -44.43 43.68 -15.76
C ASP A 303 -45.77 43.59 -16.51
N SER A 304 -45.78 43.88 -17.82
CA SER A 304 -46.97 43.72 -18.66
C SER A 304 -47.37 42.25 -18.84
N GLU A 305 -46.38 41.36 -19.03
CA GLU A 305 -46.62 39.91 -19.05
C GLU A 305 -47.16 39.44 -17.70
N LEU A 306 -46.54 39.86 -16.60
CA LEU A 306 -46.98 39.50 -15.25
C LEU A 306 -48.43 39.95 -14.97
N THR A 307 -48.79 41.16 -15.40
CA THR A 307 -50.17 41.69 -15.27
C THR A 307 -51.19 40.77 -15.95
N LEU A 308 -50.92 40.40 -17.21
CA LEU A 308 -51.79 39.52 -18.00
C LEU A 308 -51.86 38.11 -17.40
N MET A 309 -50.73 37.59 -16.91
CA MET A 309 -50.65 36.28 -16.27
C MET A 309 -51.46 36.24 -14.98
N LEU A 310 -51.34 37.25 -14.13
CA LEU A 310 -52.06 37.35 -12.85
C LEU A 310 -53.57 37.51 -13.07
N GLN A 311 -53.99 38.31 -14.06
CA GLN A 311 -55.40 38.42 -14.45
C GLN A 311 -55.96 37.09 -14.95
N ARG A 312 -55.22 36.39 -15.81
CA ARG A 312 -55.60 35.05 -16.29
C ARG A 312 -55.64 34.04 -15.15
N LEU A 313 -54.71 34.10 -14.20
CA LEU A 313 -54.65 33.19 -13.07
C LEU A 313 -55.93 33.23 -12.21
N PHE A 314 -56.48 34.43 -11.98
CA PHE A 314 -57.69 34.60 -11.17
C PHE A 314 -59.00 34.46 -11.95
N SER A 315 -58.99 34.64 -13.28
CA SER A 315 -60.20 34.60 -14.12
C SER A 315 -60.37 33.31 -14.93
N ASN A 316 -59.31 32.55 -15.17
CA ASN A 316 -59.30 31.37 -16.03
C ASN A 316 -58.83 30.12 -15.25
N SER A 317 -59.79 29.26 -14.90
CA SER A 317 -59.54 28.02 -14.16
C SER A 317 -58.65 27.03 -14.91
N GLU A 318 -58.75 26.94 -16.24
CA GLU A 318 -57.91 26.08 -17.07
C GLU A 318 -56.46 26.57 -17.08
N TYR A 319 -56.22 27.88 -17.15
CA TYR A 319 -54.88 28.44 -17.08
C TYR A 319 -54.22 28.18 -15.72
N LYS A 320 -54.96 28.40 -14.62
CA LYS A 320 -54.50 28.06 -13.26
C LYS A 320 -54.17 26.56 -13.15
N LYS A 321 -55.05 25.69 -13.65
CA LYS A 321 -54.85 24.24 -13.65
C LYS A 321 -53.63 23.84 -14.48
N SER A 322 -53.38 24.50 -15.60
CA SER A 322 -52.18 24.27 -16.44
C SER A 322 -50.89 24.56 -15.66
N ILE A 323 -50.79 25.71 -14.97
CA ILE A 323 -49.62 26.05 -14.14
C ILE A 323 -49.44 25.02 -13.02
N LEU A 324 -50.53 24.68 -12.31
CA LEU A 324 -50.49 23.71 -11.21
C LEU A 324 -50.10 22.31 -11.68
N ASN A 325 -50.64 21.83 -12.80
CA ASN A 325 -50.27 20.53 -13.37
C ASN A 325 -48.77 20.49 -13.72
N HIS A 326 -48.26 21.56 -14.32
CA HIS A 326 -46.84 21.65 -14.64
C HIS A 326 -45.97 21.64 -13.37
N GLN A 327 -46.35 22.42 -12.35
CA GLN A 327 -45.70 22.39 -11.04
C GLN A 327 -45.72 21.02 -10.37
N GLN A 328 -46.82 20.25 -10.50
CA GLN A 328 -46.87 18.88 -9.98
C GLN A 328 -45.87 17.95 -10.69
N ASN A 329 -45.66 18.13 -12.00
CA ASN A 329 -44.61 17.39 -12.73
C ASN A 329 -43.22 17.77 -12.25
N VAL A 330 -42.94 19.07 -12.07
CA VAL A 330 -41.67 19.57 -11.51
C VAL A 330 -41.42 18.94 -10.13
N LEU A 331 -42.42 18.93 -9.25
CA LEU A 331 -42.28 18.32 -7.92
C LEU A 331 -42.01 16.82 -8.00
N ALA A 332 -42.69 16.09 -8.90
CA ALA A 332 -42.46 14.67 -9.10
C ALA A 332 -41.00 14.37 -9.49
N ASN A 333 -40.32 15.30 -10.18
CA ASN A 333 -38.91 15.19 -10.57
C ASN A 333 -37.92 15.65 -9.48
N ASN A 334 -38.40 16.19 -8.34
CA ASN A 334 -37.57 16.72 -7.25
C ASN A 334 -37.92 16.10 -5.87
N THR A 335 -38.62 14.96 -5.86
CA THR A 335 -38.84 14.16 -4.65
C THR A 335 -37.55 13.46 -4.20
N LEU A 336 -37.55 12.90 -2.99
CA LEU A 336 -36.44 12.09 -2.49
C LEU A 336 -36.16 10.87 -3.40
N ASP A 337 -37.21 10.24 -3.93
CA ASP A 337 -37.10 9.10 -4.84
C ASP A 337 -36.53 9.52 -6.20
N ALA A 338 -37.00 10.64 -6.78
CA ALA A 338 -36.47 11.18 -8.03
C ALA A 338 -35.02 11.66 -7.90
N TRP A 339 -34.68 12.28 -6.75
CA TRP A 339 -33.30 12.59 -6.40
C TRP A 339 -32.42 11.33 -6.39
N GLY A 340 -32.99 10.19 -6.01
CA GLY A 340 -32.36 8.89 -6.05
C GLY A 340 -31.80 8.50 -7.41
N GLU A 341 -32.37 8.96 -8.53
CA GLU A 341 -31.82 8.71 -9.88
C GLU A 341 -30.55 9.54 -10.14
N TYR A 342 -30.52 10.79 -9.68
CA TYR A 342 -29.33 11.64 -9.75
C TYR A 342 -28.22 11.07 -8.87
N ALA A 343 -28.57 10.63 -7.67
CA ALA A 343 -27.65 9.97 -6.75
C ALA A 343 -27.12 8.65 -7.33
N ASP A 344 -27.97 7.81 -7.93
CA ASP A 344 -27.54 6.55 -8.54
C ASP A 344 -26.54 6.80 -9.68
N LYS A 345 -26.79 7.80 -10.54
CA LYS A 345 -25.84 8.23 -11.57
C LYS A 345 -24.52 8.71 -10.96
N LEU A 346 -24.57 9.50 -9.89
CA LEU A 346 -23.38 10.01 -9.21
C LEU A 346 -22.56 8.85 -8.63
N PHE A 347 -23.16 8.04 -7.77
CA PHE A 347 -22.46 6.96 -7.08
C PHE A 347 -21.97 5.86 -8.04
N LYS A 348 -22.64 5.62 -9.16
CA LYS A 348 -22.12 4.73 -10.22
C LYS A 348 -20.82 5.26 -10.85
N ARG A 349 -20.65 6.59 -10.92
CA ARG A 349 -19.38 7.21 -11.35
C ARG A 349 -18.34 7.16 -10.23
N LEU A 350 -18.75 7.41 -8.98
CA LEU A 350 -17.84 7.47 -7.83
C LEU A 350 -17.33 6.10 -7.37
N LEU A 351 -18.13 5.05 -7.44
CA LEU A 351 -17.84 3.74 -6.85
C LEU A 351 -17.94 2.62 -7.89
N PRO A 352 -17.02 1.64 -7.87
CA PRO A 352 -17.10 0.48 -8.75
C PRO A 352 -18.16 -0.51 -8.29
N ASP A 353 -18.74 -1.20 -9.28
CA ASP A 353 -19.50 -2.43 -9.03
C ASP A 353 -18.55 -3.53 -8.51
N LYS A 354 -19.06 -4.45 -7.69
CA LYS A 354 -18.26 -5.53 -7.08
C LYS A 354 -17.52 -6.42 -8.07
N GLU A 355 -18.02 -6.49 -9.30
CA GLU A 355 -17.50 -7.35 -10.35
C GLU A 355 -16.61 -6.59 -11.35
N ARG A 356 -16.39 -5.27 -11.15
CA ARG A 356 -15.66 -4.41 -12.10
C ARG A 356 -14.20 -4.82 -12.29
N PHE A 357 -13.53 -5.26 -11.23
CA PHE A 357 -12.12 -5.65 -11.26
C PHE A 357 -12.02 -7.10 -10.84
N GLN A 358 -11.44 -7.93 -11.71
CA GLN A 358 -11.27 -9.36 -11.45
C GLN A 358 -9.88 -9.85 -11.84
N THR A 359 -9.19 -9.13 -12.74
CA THR A 359 -7.98 -9.62 -13.38
C THR A 359 -6.84 -8.60 -13.37
N ILE A 360 -5.61 -9.11 -13.25
CA ILE A 360 -4.37 -8.33 -13.26
C ILE A 360 -3.44 -8.87 -14.36
N SER A 361 -2.94 -8.00 -15.23
CA SER A 361 -1.79 -8.32 -16.09
C SER A 361 -0.51 -7.90 -15.39
N LEU A 362 0.31 -8.87 -14.98
CA LEU A 362 1.62 -8.62 -14.39
C LEU A 362 2.67 -8.48 -15.49
N VAL A 363 3.28 -7.31 -15.61
CA VAL A 363 4.34 -7.01 -16.57
C VAL A 363 5.69 -7.05 -15.85
N ILE A 364 6.60 -7.89 -16.35
CA ILE A 364 7.97 -8.02 -15.89
C ILE A 364 8.90 -7.62 -17.03
N CYS A 365 9.69 -6.56 -16.83
CA CYS A 365 10.72 -6.15 -17.78
C CYS A 365 12.06 -6.73 -17.34
N THR A 366 12.79 -7.35 -18.25
CA THR A 366 14.06 -8.01 -17.92
C THR A 366 15.13 -7.73 -18.96
N TYR A 367 16.38 -7.64 -18.54
CA TYR A 367 17.54 -7.45 -19.42
C TYR A 367 18.81 -7.99 -18.75
N ASN A 368 19.40 -9.04 -19.31
CA ASN A 368 20.60 -9.71 -18.78
C ASN A 368 20.45 -10.19 -17.32
N ARG A 369 19.30 -10.77 -16.97
CA ARG A 369 18.98 -11.22 -15.60
C ARG A 369 18.19 -12.53 -15.58
N GLY A 370 18.54 -13.47 -16.46
CA GLY A 370 17.80 -14.72 -16.63
C GLY A 370 17.56 -15.49 -15.31
N ASP A 371 18.54 -15.54 -14.42
CA ASP A 371 18.43 -16.27 -13.15
C ASP A 371 17.44 -15.62 -12.16
N TYR A 372 17.35 -14.29 -12.16
CA TYR A 372 16.36 -13.56 -11.35
C TYR A 372 14.96 -13.77 -11.90
N LEU A 373 14.81 -13.65 -13.23
CA LEU A 373 13.55 -13.94 -13.91
C LEU A 373 13.05 -15.35 -13.61
N ASP A 374 13.91 -16.37 -13.69
CA ASP A 374 13.54 -17.76 -13.43
C ASP A 374 13.06 -17.95 -11.98
N ARG A 375 13.71 -17.27 -11.03
CA ARG A 375 13.29 -17.26 -9.61
C ARG A 375 11.93 -16.60 -9.43
N CYS A 376 11.72 -15.43 -10.03
CA CYS A 376 10.44 -14.71 -9.96
C CYS A 376 9.31 -15.59 -10.52
N LEU A 377 9.51 -16.19 -11.70
CA LEU A 377 8.52 -17.08 -12.34
C LEU A 377 8.28 -18.39 -11.56
N ASP A 378 9.34 -19.00 -10.99
CA ASP A 378 9.17 -20.17 -10.11
C ASP A 378 8.34 -19.84 -8.87
N TYR A 379 8.53 -18.66 -8.29
CA TYR A 379 7.68 -18.18 -7.21
C TYR A 379 6.25 -17.97 -7.67
N LEU A 380 6.00 -17.20 -8.74
CA LEU A 380 4.65 -16.97 -9.25
C LEU A 380 3.89 -18.28 -9.58
N SER A 381 4.61 -19.37 -9.86
CA SER A 381 4.03 -20.70 -10.12
C SER A 381 3.55 -21.45 -8.88
N LYS A 382 3.79 -20.90 -7.69
CA LYS A 382 3.25 -21.42 -6.43
C LYS A 382 1.75 -21.07 -6.30
N SER A 383 1.20 -21.27 -5.10
CA SER A 383 -0.22 -21.18 -4.77
C SER A 383 -0.83 -19.75 -4.78
N TYR A 384 -0.65 -18.98 -5.85
CA TYR A 384 -1.33 -17.70 -6.07
C TYR A 384 -2.74 -17.90 -6.62
N SER A 385 -3.58 -16.85 -6.57
CA SER A 385 -4.91 -16.89 -7.18
C SER A 385 -4.87 -16.95 -8.71
N ASP A 386 -5.98 -17.30 -9.35
CA ASP A 386 -6.11 -17.39 -10.82
C ASP A 386 -6.46 -16.04 -11.48
N ALA A 387 -6.40 -14.96 -10.71
CA ALA A 387 -6.77 -13.61 -11.10
C ALA A 387 -5.69 -12.88 -11.91
N PHE A 388 -4.63 -13.55 -12.37
CA PHE A 388 -3.53 -12.89 -13.07
C PHE A 388 -2.99 -13.65 -14.28
N GLU A 389 -2.42 -12.89 -15.20
CA GLU A 389 -1.56 -13.34 -16.29
C GLU A 389 -0.17 -12.73 -16.14
N VAL A 390 0.84 -13.35 -16.77
CA VAL A 390 2.23 -12.87 -16.73
C VAL A 390 2.70 -12.53 -18.14
N ILE A 391 3.25 -11.33 -18.28
CA ILE A 391 3.85 -10.80 -19.51
C ILE A 391 5.31 -10.50 -19.20
N VAL A 392 6.22 -11.14 -19.92
CA VAL A 392 7.66 -10.86 -19.81
C VAL A 392 8.11 -10.13 -21.06
N VAL A 393 8.68 -8.94 -20.87
CA VAL A 393 9.27 -8.13 -21.94
C VAL A 393 10.79 -8.17 -21.80
N ASN A 394 11.42 -8.94 -22.70
CA ASN A 394 12.86 -9.08 -22.75
C ASN A 394 13.50 -7.92 -23.51
N GLY A 395 14.47 -7.24 -22.91
CA GLY A 395 15.35 -6.31 -23.61
C GLY A 395 16.32 -7.03 -24.56
N PRO A 396 17.37 -6.34 -25.05
CA PRO A 396 18.37 -6.93 -25.94
C PRO A 396 19.36 -7.86 -25.20
N SER A 397 18.85 -8.84 -24.46
CA SER A 397 19.64 -9.72 -23.58
C SER A 397 20.61 -10.63 -24.35
N THR A 398 21.79 -10.82 -23.77
CA THR A 398 22.90 -11.64 -24.28
C THR A 398 23.30 -12.78 -23.34
N ASP A 399 22.68 -12.87 -22.16
CA ASP A 399 22.88 -13.94 -21.17
C ASP A 399 21.92 -15.14 -21.41
N ASN A 400 21.69 -15.94 -20.37
CA ASN A 400 20.78 -17.10 -20.39
C ASN A 400 19.28 -16.73 -20.38
N THR A 401 18.88 -15.44 -20.48
CA THR A 401 17.47 -15.02 -20.40
C THR A 401 16.59 -15.72 -21.44
N ASN A 402 17.07 -15.91 -22.68
CA ASN A 402 16.28 -16.60 -23.71
C ASN A 402 16.02 -18.08 -23.41
N ASP A 403 16.96 -18.75 -22.73
CA ASP A 403 16.78 -20.13 -22.30
C ASP A 403 15.71 -20.22 -21.21
N VAL A 404 15.68 -19.25 -20.29
CA VAL A 404 14.64 -19.13 -19.25
C VAL A 404 13.28 -18.91 -19.89
N LEU A 405 13.16 -17.94 -20.81
CA LEU A 405 11.90 -17.65 -21.53
C LEU A 405 11.37 -18.89 -22.25
N SER A 406 12.25 -19.65 -22.90
CA SER A 406 11.87 -20.88 -23.60
C SER A 406 11.29 -21.95 -22.66
N ARG A 407 11.79 -22.05 -21.41
CA ARG A 407 11.23 -22.97 -20.40
C ARG A 407 9.83 -22.58 -19.93
N TRP A 408 9.52 -21.29 -19.92
CA TRP A 408 8.25 -20.76 -19.39
C TRP A 408 7.21 -20.43 -20.47
N GLN A 409 7.55 -20.57 -21.76
CA GLN A 409 6.76 -20.10 -22.91
C GLN A 409 5.29 -20.53 -22.91
N ASP A 410 4.95 -21.69 -22.34
CA ASP A 410 3.58 -22.22 -22.31
C ASP A 410 2.71 -21.56 -21.23
N LYS A 411 3.32 -20.81 -20.30
CA LYS A 411 2.65 -20.15 -19.17
C LYS A 411 2.63 -18.63 -19.25
N ILE A 412 3.51 -18.02 -20.04
CA ILE A 412 3.70 -16.55 -20.09
C ILE A 412 3.51 -15.99 -21.49
N LYS A 413 3.15 -14.72 -21.57
CA LYS A 413 3.24 -13.94 -22.81
C LYS A 413 4.65 -13.38 -22.94
N ILE A 414 5.37 -13.76 -23.99
CA ILE A 414 6.73 -13.26 -24.25
C ILE A 414 6.67 -12.12 -25.27
N ARG A 415 7.36 -11.01 -24.98
CA ARG A 415 7.60 -9.90 -25.89
C ARG A 415 9.08 -9.50 -25.85
N SER A 416 9.51 -8.78 -26.89
CA SER A 416 10.89 -8.33 -27.02
C SER A 416 10.94 -6.82 -27.28
N ASN A 417 11.85 -6.13 -26.60
CA ASN A 417 12.25 -4.77 -26.90
C ASN A 417 13.69 -4.81 -27.46
N PRO A 418 13.91 -4.42 -28.73
CA PRO A 418 15.24 -4.42 -29.32
C PRO A 418 16.15 -3.33 -28.75
N GLU A 419 15.60 -2.36 -28.01
CA GLU A 419 16.34 -1.25 -27.42
C GLU A 419 16.34 -1.35 -25.88
N ARG A 420 17.45 -0.94 -25.26
CA ARG A 420 17.56 -0.89 -23.80
C ARG A 420 16.86 0.37 -23.26
N ASN A 421 15.53 0.32 -23.17
CA ASN A 421 14.69 1.39 -22.64
C ASN A 421 13.53 0.80 -21.82
N LEU A 422 13.45 1.15 -20.54
CA LEU A 422 12.47 0.56 -19.61
C LEU A 422 11.02 0.99 -19.95
N SER A 423 10.78 2.28 -20.19
CA SER A 423 9.44 2.80 -20.51
C SER A 423 8.88 2.16 -21.77
N ARG A 424 9.72 1.97 -22.80
CA ARG A 424 9.34 1.24 -24.02
C ARG A 424 8.99 -0.21 -23.72
N SER A 425 9.76 -0.90 -22.88
CA SER A 425 9.41 -2.26 -22.45
C SER A 425 8.08 -2.30 -21.68
N ARG A 426 7.83 -1.33 -20.80
CA ARG A 426 6.56 -1.20 -20.07
C ARG A 426 5.39 -0.98 -21.03
N ASN A 427 5.54 -0.12 -22.04
CA ASN A 427 4.53 0.12 -23.07
C ASN A 427 4.22 -1.15 -23.90
N ILE A 428 5.25 -1.89 -24.33
CA ILE A 428 5.07 -3.19 -25.01
C ILE A 428 4.31 -4.17 -24.11
N GLY A 429 4.56 -4.13 -22.80
CA GLY A 429 3.79 -4.88 -21.80
C GLY A 429 2.32 -4.45 -21.74
N ILE A 430 2.04 -3.14 -21.71
CA ILE A 430 0.68 -2.58 -21.73
C ILE A 430 -0.09 -3.04 -22.97
N GLU A 431 0.55 -3.03 -24.14
CA GLU A 431 -0.06 -3.48 -25.40
C GLU A 431 -0.43 -4.97 -25.38
N ALA A 432 0.32 -5.79 -24.63
CA ALA A 432 0.06 -7.23 -24.49
C ALA A 432 -0.93 -7.57 -23.36
N ALA A 433 -1.26 -6.60 -22.49
CA ALA A 433 -2.08 -6.77 -21.30
C ALA A 433 -3.58 -6.83 -21.61
N ALA A 434 -4.25 -7.80 -20.99
CA ALA A 434 -5.68 -8.04 -21.10
C ALA A 434 -6.46 -7.83 -19.79
N GLY A 435 -5.77 -7.70 -18.65
CA GLY A 435 -6.39 -7.57 -17.33
C GLY A 435 -7.06 -6.21 -17.10
N ASP A 436 -7.98 -6.15 -16.13
CA ASP A 436 -8.63 -4.90 -15.71
C ASP A 436 -7.61 -3.90 -15.13
N LEU A 437 -6.60 -4.44 -14.46
CA LEU A 437 -5.48 -3.75 -13.86
C LEU A 437 -4.18 -4.22 -14.51
N ILE A 438 -3.19 -3.32 -14.58
CA ILE A 438 -1.83 -3.63 -15.04
C ILE A 438 -0.88 -3.38 -13.88
N ALA A 439 -0.16 -4.43 -13.51
CA ALA A 439 0.83 -4.42 -12.44
C ALA A 439 2.24 -4.46 -13.04
N PHE A 440 3.19 -3.79 -12.38
CA PHE A 440 4.61 -3.85 -12.70
C PHE A 440 5.40 -4.29 -11.48
N ILE A 441 6.21 -5.33 -11.66
CA ILE A 441 7.23 -5.76 -10.71
C ILE A 441 8.55 -5.96 -11.48
N ASP A 442 9.67 -5.88 -10.76
CA ASP A 442 10.97 -6.20 -11.34
C ASP A 442 11.21 -7.73 -11.35
N ASP A 443 12.15 -8.18 -12.19
CA ASP A 443 12.52 -9.60 -12.28
C ASP A 443 13.21 -10.16 -11.02
N ASP A 444 13.55 -9.31 -10.06
CA ASP A 444 14.12 -9.63 -8.75
C ASP A 444 13.14 -9.32 -7.60
N ALA A 445 11.84 -9.28 -7.89
CA ALA A 445 10.77 -9.12 -6.92
C ALA A 445 9.89 -10.37 -6.79
N ILE A 446 9.35 -10.57 -5.58
CA ILE A 446 8.46 -11.68 -5.22
C ILE A 446 7.26 -11.11 -4.45
N PRO A 447 6.06 -11.04 -5.06
CA PRO A 447 4.86 -10.60 -4.37
C PRO A 447 4.39 -11.65 -3.35
N PHE A 448 3.71 -11.23 -2.28
CA PHE A 448 3.13 -12.17 -1.31
C PHE A 448 2.01 -13.01 -1.96
N LEU A 449 1.74 -14.22 -1.44
CA LEU A 449 0.77 -15.13 -2.07
C LEU A 449 -0.65 -14.54 -2.19
N ASP A 450 -1.05 -13.64 -1.29
CA ASP A 450 -2.34 -12.95 -1.34
C ASP A 450 -2.31 -11.59 -2.07
N TRP A 451 -1.18 -11.18 -2.64
CA TRP A 451 -0.97 -9.85 -3.22
C TRP A 451 -2.00 -9.48 -4.29
N PHE A 452 -2.24 -10.35 -5.27
CA PHE A 452 -3.22 -10.12 -6.34
C PHE A 452 -4.64 -9.95 -5.79
N ASP A 453 -5.04 -10.79 -4.84
CA ASP A 453 -6.36 -10.74 -4.21
C ASP A 453 -6.53 -9.44 -3.40
N ARG A 454 -5.48 -8.99 -2.71
CA ARG A 454 -5.49 -7.72 -1.96
C ARG A 454 -5.63 -6.52 -2.87
N ILE A 455 -4.95 -6.51 -4.02
CA ILE A 455 -5.06 -5.43 -5.01
C ILE A 455 -6.45 -5.39 -5.64
N VAL A 456 -6.96 -6.53 -6.11
CA VAL A 456 -8.32 -6.61 -6.68
C VAL A 456 -9.34 -6.13 -5.65
N ASN A 457 -9.26 -6.63 -4.41
CA ASN A 457 -10.15 -6.20 -3.33
C ASN A 457 -10.00 -4.70 -3.00
N TYR A 458 -8.78 -4.16 -3.03
CA TYR A 458 -8.54 -2.74 -2.82
C TYR A 458 -9.29 -1.89 -3.86
N TYR A 459 -9.12 -2.17 -5.15
CA TYR A 459 -9.80 -1.42 -6.21
C TYR A 459 -11.32 -1.58 -6.19
N ILE A 460 -11.85 -2.75 -5.81
CA ILE A 460 -13.29 -2.95 -5.62
C ILE A 460 -13.83 -2.12 -4.45
N THR A 461 -13.06 -1.99 -3.37
CA THR A 461 -13.52 -1.36 -2.12
C THR A 461 -13.19 0.13 -2.01
N SER A 462 -12.38 0.67 -2.92
CA SER A 462 -12.05 2.11 -3.03
C SER A 462 -12.90 2.81 -4.10
N HIS A 463 -12.81 4.15 -4.20
CA HIS A 463 -13.54 4.92 -5.20
C HIS A 463 -12.90 4.84 -6.61
N ASN A 464 -13.70 5.01 -7.66
CA ASN A 464 -13.29 4.91 -9.08
C ASN A 464 -12.24 5.94 -9.53
N PHE A 465 -11.91 6.93 -8.71
CA PHE A 465 -10.88 7.93 -9.04
C PHE A 465 -9.46 7.47 -8.73
N VAL A 466 -9.26 6.31 -8.08
CA VAL A 466 -7.92 5.74 -7.93
C VAL A 466 -7.45 5.22 -9.29
N ALA A 467 -6.43 5.87 -9.86
CA ALA A 467 -5.81 5.43 -11.10
C ALA A 467 -4.63 4.49 -10.88
N GLY A 468 -3.86 4.73 -9.83
CA GLY A 468 -2.70 3.91 -9.47
C GLY A 468 -2.64 3.64 -7.98
N ALA A 469 -2.12 2.48 -7.61
CA ALA A 469 -1.83 2.10 -6.24
C ALA A 469 -0.55 1.27 -6.14
N GLY A 470 0.17 1.44 -5.03
CA GLY A 470 1.32 0.63 -4.65
C GLY A 470 1.27 0.31 -3.16
N GLY A 471 2.12 -0.59 -2.70
CA GLY A 471 2.08 -1.06 -1.31
C GLY A 471 3.46 -1.21 -0.66
N PRO A 472 3.47 -1.70 0.60
CA PRO A 472 4.70 -1.87 1.34
C PRO A 472 5.63 -2.92 0.70
N THR A 473 6.90 -2.58 0.58
CA THR A 473 7.92 -3.41 -0.06
C THR A 473 9.04 -3.69 0.93
N TYR A 474 9.35 -4.96 1.17
CA TYR A 474 10.43 -5.42 2.05
C TYR A 474 11.74 -5.55 1.29
N TYR A 475 12.84 -5.18 1.94
CA TYR A 475 14.16 -5.64 1.53
C TYR A 475 14.25 -7.14 1.79
N ALA A 476 14.61 -7.91 0.77
CA ALA A 476 14.89 -9.33 0.93
C ALA A 476 15.95 -9.57 2.01
N GLY A 477 15.76 -10.64 2.80
CA GLY A 477 16.73 -11.02 3.82
C GLY A 477 16.89 -10.08 5.03
N THR A 478 16.00 -9.07 5.22
CA THR A 478 16.08 -8.17 6.39
C THR A 478 14.80 -8.05 7.22
N LEU A 479 13.63 -8.40 6.66
CA LEU A 479 12.31 -8.14 7.26
C LEU A 479 12.03 -6.65 7.55
N GLN A 480 12.81 -5.75 6.94
CA GLN A 480 12.63 -4.30 7.00
C GLN A 480 11.97 -3.80 5.71
N PHE A 481 11.18 -2.73 5.82
CA PHE A 481 10.63 -2.07 4.64
C PHE A 481 11.72 -1.29 3.89
N GLN A 482 11.78 -1.50 2.58
CA GLN A 482 12.42 -0.58 1.64
C GLN A 482 11.59 0.69 1.50
N ALA A 483 10.29 0.55 1.25
CA ALA A 483 9.36 1.65 1.09
C ALA A 483 7.95 1.19 1.46
N VAL A 484 7.21 2.06 2.14
CA VAL A 484 5.78 1.94 2.41
C VAL A 484 5.03 2.92 1.52
N ASP A 485 5.51 4.15 1.41
CA ASP A 485 4.87 5.24 0.66
C ASP A 485 5.93 6.17 0.07
N ILE A 486 5.66 6.80 -1.06
CA ILE A 486 6.63 7.65 -1.77
C ILE A 486 5.95 8.93 -2.24
N PHE A 487 6.55 10.08 -1.92
CA PHE A 487 6.13 11.38 -2.43
C PHE A 487 7.30 12.05 -3.13
N VAL A 488 7.03 12.72 -4.25
CA VAL A 488 8.05 13.35 -5.10
C VAL A 488 7.64 14.79 -5.35
N ASP A 489 8.60 15.71 -5.30
CA ASP A 489 8.38 17.11 -5.68
C ASP A 489 8.45 17.33 -7.20
N ASN A 490 8.25 18.57 -7.64
CA ASN A 490 8.34 18.90 -9.07
C ASN A 490 9.77 18.82 -9.64
N PHE A 491 10.81 18.68 -8.81
CA PHE A 491 12.20 18.52 -9.25
C PHE A 491 12.62 17.05 -9.38
N GLY A 492 11.73 16.11 -9.05
CA GLY A 492 12.01 14.68 -9.09
C GLY A 492 12.74 14.16 -7.84
N SER A 493 12.79 14.95 -6.76
CA SER A 493 13.36 14.54 -5.48
C SER A 493 12.31 13.81 -4.65
N GLY A 494 12.55 12.52 -4.40
CA GLY A 494 11.63 11.62 -3.70
C GLY A 494 11.91 11.48 -2.21
N ILE A 495 10.85 11.47 -1.40
CA ILE A 495 10.88 11.15 0.02
C ILE A 495 10.15 9.82 0.24
N VAL A 496 10.89 8.85 0.78
CA VAL A 496 10.36 7.54 1.17
C VAL A 496 9.81 7.62 2.59
N ASN A 497 8.62 7.06 2.81
CA ASN A 497 7.89 7.04 4.08
C ASN A 497 7.72 8.45 4.70
N PRO A 498 7.17 9.42 3.95
CA PRO A 498 7.06 10.79 4.44
C PRO A 498 6.12 10.92 5.65
N GLY A 499 6.47 11.83 6.56
CA GLY A 499 5.59 12.27 7.63
C GLY A 499 4.40 13.10 7.13
N LYS A 500 3.45 13.38 8.02
CA LYS A 500 2.19 14.09 7.71
C LYS A 500 2.40 15.43 6.98
N GLY A 501 3.42 16.22 7.39
CA GLY A 501 3.68 17.53 6.79
C GLY A 501 3.99 17.49 5.29
N ILE A 502 4.73 16.47 4.81
CA ILE A 502 5.04 16.30 3.39
C ILE A 502 3.79 15.81 2.63
N LYS A 503 2.99 14.92 3.23
CA LYS A 503 1.75 14.42 2.59
C LYS A 503 0.71 15.53 2.38
N GLU A 504 0.73 16.56 3.22
CA GLU A 504 -0.18 17.71 3.15
C GLU A 504 0.41 18.91 2.37
N ASP A 505 1.68 18.83 1.94
CA ASP A 505 2.34 19.89 1.18
C ASP A 505 1.96 19.79 -0.32
N PRO A 506 1.33 20.82 -0.90
CA PRO A 506 0.92 20.81 -2.31
C PRO A 506 2.09 20.74 -3.31
N ASN A 507 3.33 20.98 -2.88
CA ASN A 507 4.52 20.85 -3.73
C ASN A 507 4.96 19.39 -3.92
N TYR A 508 4.45 18.48 -3.09
CA TYR A 508 4.74 17.06 -3.17
C TYR A 508 3.51 16.31 -3.68
N ARG A 509 3.77 15.28 -4.49
CA ARG A 509 2.73 14.41 -5.02
C ARG A 509 3.11 12.96 -4.78
N ARG A 510 2.11 12.14 -4.45
CA ARG A 510 2.34 10.71 -4.27
C ARG A 510 2.80 10.08 -5.59
N SER A 511 3.82 9.25 -5.52
CA SER A 511 4.29 8.39 -6.60
C SER A 511 4.28 6.92 -6.13
N LEU A 512 4.62 6.01 -7.03
CA LEU A 512 4.68 4.57 -6.76
C LEU A 512 6.11 4.07 -6.89
N LEU A 513 6.41 2.94 -6.24
CA LEU A 513 7.66 2.24 -6.46
C LEU A 513 7.54 1.42 -7.75
N GLY A 514 8.49 1.56 -8.69
CA GLY A 514 8.43 0.87 -9.97
C GLY A 514 8.22 -0.65 -9.88
N THR A 515 8.80 -1.29 -8.85
CA THR A 515 8.70 -2.74 -8.59
C THR A 515 7.45 -3.18 -7.81
N ASN A 516 6.60 -2.25 -7.38
CA ASN A 516 5.33 -2.52 -6.69
C ASN A 516 4.31 -1.44 -7.06
N SER A 517 3.95 -1.40 -8.34
CA SER A 517 3.00 -0.44 -8.88
C SER A 517 1.90 -1.14 -9.67
N VAL A 518 0.67 -0.67 -9.48
CA VAL A 518 -0.51 -1.17 -10.18
C VAL A 518 -1.31 0.03 -10.68
N PHE A 519 -1.81 -0.06 -11.90
CA PHE A 519 -2.64 0.97 -12.52
C PHE A 519 -3.91 0.35 -13.08
N ARG A 520 -4.99 1.13 -13.11
CA ARG A 520 -6.15 0.79 -13.93
C ARG A 520 -5.77 0.85 -15.39
N ARG A 521 -6.09 -0.20 -16.15
CA ARG A 521 -5.75 -0.30 -17.57
C ARG A 521 -6.34 0.85 -18.38
N ASP A 522 -7.61 1.17 -18.17
CA ASP A 522 -8.31 2.23 -18.90
C ASP A 522 -7.63 3.60 -18.72
N TYR A 523 -7.32 3.99 -17.49
CA TYR A 523 -6.67 5.26 -17.20
C TYR A 523 -5.19 5.31 -17.62
N LEU A 524 -4.45 4.21 -17.46
CA LEU A 524 -3.05 4.15 -17.90
C LEU A 524 -2.94 4.31 -19.43
N VAL A 525 -3.83 3.66 -20.18
CA VAL A 525 -3.91 3.78 -21.64
C VAL A 525 -4.37 5.18 -22.04
N GLU A 526 -5.39 5.75 -21.40
CA GLU A 526 -5.85 7.11 -21.67
C GLU A 526 -4.75 8.15 -21.42
N ALA A 527 -3.93 7.94 -20.39
CA ALA A 527 -2.80 8.82 -20.10
C ALA A 527 -1.65 8.72 -21.12
N GLY A 528 -1.65 7.71 -21.99
CA GLY A 528 -0.60 7.47 -22.99
C GLY A 528 0.55 6.60 -22.49
N GLY A 529 0.31 5.70 -21.53
CA GLY A 529 1.34 4.79 -21.02
C GLY A 529 2.54 5.54 -20.39
N PHE A 530 3.73 4.97 -20.50
CA PHE A 530 5.00 5.55 -20.04
C PHE A 530 5.63 6.38 -21.16
N ASP A 531 6.18 7.56 -20.85
CA ASP A 531 6.90 8.37 -21.85
C ASP A 531 8.26 7.72 -22.16
N GLU A 532 8.45 7.32 -23.42
CA GLU A 532 9.66 6.60 -23.86
C GLU A 532 10.92 7.47 -23.86
N GLU A 533 10.81 8.77 -23.61
CA GLU A 533 11.99 9.60 -23.35
C GLU A 533 12.69 9.23 -22.04
N TYR A 534 11.96 8.68 -21.06
CA TYR A 534 12.54 8.08 -19.85
C TYR A 534 13.04 6.67 -20.15
N ASP A 535 14.34 6.47 -20.19
CA ASP A 535 14.96 5.15 -20.38
C ASP A 535 15.14 4.36 -19.07
N TYR A 536 15.21 5.06 -17.93
CA TYR A 536 15.32 4.52 -16.57
C TYR A 536 15.16 5.65 -15.54
N PHE A 537 14.48 5.41 -14.42
CA PHE A 537 14.25 6.37 -13.31
C PHE A 537 13.20 7.47 -13.64
N LEU A 538 12.27 7.70 -12.70
CA LEU A 538 11.13 8.65 -12.77
C LEU A 538 10.06 8.36 -13.82
N ASP A 539 10.13 7.24 -14.56
CA ASP A 539 9.14 6.92 -15.59
C ASP A 539 7.77 6.60 -15.00
N GLU A 540 7.69 5.86 -13.87
CA GLU A 540 6.41 5.69 -13.15
C GLU A 540 5.91 6.98 -12.50
N THR A 541 6.84 7.83 -12.07
CA THR A 541 6.54 9.11 -11.43
C THR A 541 5.90 10.08 -12.43
N ASP A 542 6.40 10.13 -13.67
CA ASP A 542 5.79 10.88 -14.77
C ASP A 542 4.33 10.44 -15.03
N VAL A 543 4.09 9.13 -15.12
CA VAL A 543 2.72 8.57 -15.27
C VAL A 543 1.82 9.02 -14.12
N CYS A 544 2.30 8.94 -12.87
CA CYS A 544 1.55 9.39 -11.69
C CYS A 544 1.20 10.88 -11.77
N PHE A 545 2.14 11.73 -12.18
CA PHE A 545 1.91 13.16 -12.31
C PHE A 545 0.90 13.50 -13.42
N ARG A 546 0.96 12.83 -14.58
CA ARG A 546 -0.04 12.99 -15.65
C ARG A 546 -1.43 12.57 -15.19
N LEU A 547 -1.56 11.44 -14.51
CA LEU A 547 -2.84 10.97 -13.95
C LEU A 547 -3.42 11.96 -12.93
N ILE A 548 -2.58 12.49 -12.03
CA ILE A 548 -2.98 13.52 -11.05
C ILE A 548 -3.43 14.81 -11.75
N ASN A 549 -2.69 15.27 -12.77
CA ASN A 549 -3.07 16.45 -13.55
C ASN A 549 -4.39 16.27 -14.31
N ASN A 550 -4.74 15.03 -14.67
CA ASN A 550 -6.04 14.67 -15.25
C ASN A 550 -7.15 14.47 -14.20
N GLY A 551 -6.86 14.71 -12.92
CA GLY A 551 -7.80 14.66 -11.80
C GLY A 551 -8.10 13.28 -11.26
N TYR A 552 -7.21 12.31 -11.50
CA TYR A 552 -7.23 11.03 -10.80
C TYR A 552 -6.34 11.07 -9.56
N LEU A 553 -6.43 10.03 -8.74
CA LEU A 553 -5.67 9.87 -7.50
C LEU A 553 -4.71 8.69 -7.59
N ILE A 554 -3.55 8.87 -6.97
CA ILE A 554 -2.59 7.81 -6.69
C ILE A 554 -2.67 7.53 -5.20
N ASN A 555 -2.99 6.29 -4.84
CA ASN A 555 -3.22 5.90 -3.45
C ASN A 555 -2.22 4.82 -2.98
N HIS A 556 -2.23 4.55 -1.69
CA HIS A 556 -1.49 3.45 -1.08
C HIS A 556 -2.43 2.28 -0.76
N CYS A 557 -2.04 1.08 -1.21
CA CYS A 557 -2.67 -0.18 -0.86
C CYS A 557 -1.87 -0.85 0.29
N PRO A 558 -2.32 -0.74 1.55
CA PRO A 558 -1.53 -1.16 2.71
C PRO A 558 -1.27 -2.66 2.81
N ASP A 559 -2.04 -3.48 2.09
CA ASP A 559 -1.95 -4.93 2.09
C ASP A 559 -1.22 -5.51 0.85
N ALA A 560 -0.75 -4.67 -0.07
CA ALA A 560 -0.03 -5.09 -1.27
C ALA A 560 1.47 -5.32 -1.00
N TYR A 561 1.78 -6.31 -0.15
CA TYR A 561 3.13 -6.64 0.27
C TYR A 561 3.97 -7.35 -0.81
N LEU A 562 5.20 -6.87 -0.99
CA LEU A 562 6.16 -7.43 -1.95
C LEU A 562 7.56 -7.52 -1.33
N ARG A 563 8.33 -8.55 -1.68
CA ARG A 563 9.75 -8.68 -1.32
C ARG A 563 10.59 -8.31 -2.54
N HIS A 564 11.56 -7.42 -2.36
CA HIS A 564 12.45 -6.97 -3.42
C HIS A 564 13.91 -7.28 -3.05
N GLU A 565 14.59 -8.03 -3.93
CA GLU A 565 16.00 -8.41 -3.73
C GLU A 565 16.96 -7.25 -4.03
N PHE A 566 16.53 -6.23 -4.78
CA PHE A 566 17.31 -5.05 -5.13
C PHE A 566 18.65 -5.40 -5.79
N ALA A 567 18.66 -6.41 -6.67
CA ALA A 567 19.87 -7.00 -7.20
C ALA A 567 20.57 -6.13 -8.25
N GLN A 568 21.81 -6.47 -8.59
CA GLN A 568 22.67 -5.65 -9.44
C GLN A 568 22.11 -5.59 -10.88
N SER A 569 22.39 -4.49 -11.58
CA SER A 569 22.09 -4.36 -13.01
C SER A 569 23.07 -3.42 -13.70
N GLU A 570 22.99 -3.31 -15.02
CA GLU A 570 23.75 -2.30 -15.77
C GLU A 570 23.40 -0.85 -15.36
N ASN A 571 22.24 -0.61 -14.72
CA ASN A 571 21.89 0.71 -14.19
C ASN A 571 22.40 0.95 -12.75
N ARG A 572 22.81 -0.11 -12.05
CA ARG A 572 23.26 -0.08 -10.66
C ARG A 572 24.29 -1.18 -10.46
N LYS A 573 25.58 -0.84 -10.60
CA LYS A 573 26.69 -1.79 -10.44
C LYS A 573 27.13 -1.92 -8.99
N ASN A 574 27.14 -0.83 -8.24
CA ASN A 574 27.45 -0.82 -6.81
C ASN A 574 26.85 0.41 -6.13
N LYS A 575 27.22 0.64 -4.85
CA LYS A 575 26.73 1.75 -4.01
C LYS A 575 26.87 3.15 -4.66
N TYR A 576 27.90 3.40 -5.47
CA TYR A 576 28.14 4.72 -6.09
C TYR A 576 28.03 4.72 -7.62
N ASN A 577 28.21 3.56 -8.25
CA ASN A 577 28.19 3.40 -9.70
C ASN A 577 26.78 3.08 -10.20
N TYR A 578 25.96 4.12 -10.24
CA TYR A 578 24.68 4.14 -10.93
C TYR A 578 24.86 4.65 -12.36
N ASN A 579 23.87 4.39 -13.22
CA ASN A 579 23.73 5.06 -14.50
C ASN A 579 23.32 6.53 -14.29
N TRP A 580 24.27 7.35 -13.84
CA TRP A 580 24.06 8.77 -13.54
C TRP A 580 23.64 9.58 -14.76
N TYR A 581 24.10 9.21 -15.96
CA TYR A 581 23.66 9.83 -17.20
C TYR A 581 22.14 9.78 -17.33
N SER A 582 21.53 8.58 -17.30
CA SER A 582 20.07 8.44 -17.44
C SER A 582 19.31 9.04 -16.27
N ILE A 583 19.76 8.81 -15.03
CA ILE A 583 19.13 9.38 -13.82
C ILE A 583 19.03 10.90 -13.93
N VAL A 584 20.14 11.57 -14.25
CA VAL A 584 20.20 13.04 -14.27
C VAL A 584 19.50 13.60 -15.50
N LYS A 585 19.66 12.98 -16.68
CA LYS A 585 18.89 13.33 -17.89
C LYS A 585 17.39 13.37 -17.58
N ASN A 586 16.89 12.32 -16.95
CA ASN A 586 15.47 12.15 -16.67
C ASN A 586 15.00 13.07 -15.53
N THR A 587 15.83 13.36 -14.53
CA THR A 587 15.55 14.39 -13.51
C THR A 587 15.39 15.78 -14.14
N VAL A 588 16.30 16.19 -15.03
CA VAL A 588 16.22 17.50 -15.71
C VAL A 588 14.99 17.58 -16.61
N TYR A 589 14.75 16.54 -17.42
CA TYR A 589 13.58 16.47 -18.29
C TYR A 589 12.26 16.53 -17.50
N PHE A 590 12.16 15.77 -16.40
CA PHE A 590 11.02 15.80 -15.50
C PHE A 590 10.78 17.18 -14.89
N ALA A 591 11.82 17.78 -14.32
CA ALA A 591 11.69 19.06 -13.63
C ALA A 591 11.30 20.21 -14.56
N LEU A 592 11.84 20.24 -15.78
CA LEU A 592 11.45 21.22 -16.79
C LEU A 592 10.04 20.98 -17.36
N THR A 593 9.50 19.77 -17.20
CA THR A 593 8.13 19.42 -17.60
C THR A 593 7.11 19.89 -16.56
N TYR A 594 7.41 19.71 -15.27
CA TYR A 594 6.43 19.90 -14.19
C TYR A 594 6.59 21.17 -13.37
N THR A 595 7.77 21.79 -13.35
CA THR A 595 7.99 23.03 -12.62
C THR A 595 7.55 24.24 -13.44
N LYS A 596 6.73 25.10 -12.83
CA LYS A 596 6.26 26.36 -13.44
C LYS A 596 7.18 27.50 -13.00
N GLY A 597 7.64 28.32 -13.94
CA GLY A 597 8.50 29.46 -13.64
C GLY A 597 9.34 29.90 -14.83
N ASP A 598 10.29 30.79 -14.57
CA ASP A 598 11.33 31.11 -15.55
C ASP A 598 12.25 29.89 -15.76
N LYS A 599 12.53 29.56 -17.02
CA LYS A 599 13.30 28.35 -17.34
C LYS A 599 14.74 28.43 -16.83
N GLN A 600 15.37 29.61 -16.84
CA GLN A 600 16.75 29.75 -16.41
C GLN A 600 16.85 29.61 -14.88
N GLU A 601 15.90 30.18 -14.14
CA GLU A 601 15.82 30.00 -12.68
C GLU A 601 15.67 28.52 -12.29
N ILE A 602 14.78 27.77 -12.99
CA ILE A 602 14.60 26.33 -12.77
C ILE A 602 15.88 25.55 -13.07
N ILE A 603 16.58 25.91 -14.16
CA ILE A 603 17.86 25.27 -14.54
C ILE A 603 18.93 25.51 -13.47
N ASP A 604 19.01 26.73 -12.94
CA ASP A 604 19.99 27.07 -11.92
C ASP A 604 19.69 26.36 -10.58
N GLU A 605 18.41 26.26 -10.21
CA GLU A 605 17.99 25.46 -9.06
C GLU A 605 18.29 23.96 -9.26
N LEU A 606 18.01 23.41 -10.45
CA LEU A 606 18.34 22.03 -10.79
C LEU A 606 19.82 21.72 -10.66
N LYS A 607 20.70 22.62 -11.10
CA LYS A 607 22.16 22.46 -10.89
C LYS A 607 22.49 22.35 -9.41
N ALA A 608 21.93 23.23 -8.59
CA ALA A 608 22.16 23.20 -7.14
C ALA A 608 21.63 21.91 -6.48
N VAL A 609 20.47 21.40 -6.93
CA VAL A 609 19.91 20.11 -6.47
C VAL A 609 20.83 18.96 -6.84
N ILE A 610 21.32 18.91 -8.08
CA ILE A 610 22.20 17.84 -8.57
C ILE A 610 23.55 17.86 -7.87
N GLU A 611 24.13 19.05 -7.65
CA GLU A 611 25.35 19.20 -6.87
C GLU A 611 25.16 18.62 -5.46
N ARG A 612 24.12 19.09 -4.75
CA ARG A 612 23.83 18.70 -3.36
C ARG A 612 23.51 17.21 -3.21
N GLU A 613 22.74 16.63 -4.12
CA GLU A 613 22.21 15.28 -3.92
C GLU A 613 22.99 14.19 -4.67
N ARG A 614 23.76 14.53 -5.69
CA ARG A 614 24.49 13.57 -6.54
C ARG A 614 25.99 13.75 -6.44
N ILE A 615 26.49 14.97 -6.65
CA ILE A 615 27.94 15.25 -6.60
C ILE A 615 28.47 15.10 -5.18
N ASP A 616 27.80 15.66 -4.18
CA ASP A 616 28.20 15.50 -2.77
C ASP A 616 28.16 14.04 -2.32
N TYR A 617 27.18 13.25 -2.80
CA TYR A 617 27.12 11.82 -2.54
C TYR A 617 28.34 11.08 -3.10
N LEU A 618 28.73 11.37 -4.35
CA LEU A 618 29.96 10.82 -4.96
C LEU A 618 31.22 11.28 -4.23
N ASN A 619 31.26 12.55 -3.81
CA ASN A 619 32.39 13.12 -3.07
C ASN A 619 32.55 12.46 -1.69
N SER A 620 31.44 12.04 -1.05
CA SER A 620 31.50 11.24 0.17
C SER A 620 32.19 9.89 -0.06
N GLY A 621 31.91 9.22 -1.17
CA GLY A 621 32.57 7.97 -1.56
C GLY A 621 34.07 8.16 -1.79
N LEU A 622 34.46 9.24 -2.47
CA LEU A 622 35.87 9.59 -2.68
C LEU A 622 36.58 9.88 -1.35
N SER A 623 35.95 10.65 -0.48
CA SER A 623 36.49 11.04 0.83
C SER A 623 36.70 9.83 1.75
N ASN A 624 35.77 8.86 1.70
CA ASN A 624 35.86 7.60 2.44
C ASN A 624 36.77 6.56 1.77
N LYS A 625 37.36 6.87 0.60
CA LYS A 625 38.15 5.95 -0.23
C LYS A 625 37.37 4.70 -0.69
N GLU A 626 36.06 4.83 -0.82
CA GLU A 626 35.17 3.78 -1.34
C GLU A 626 35.13 3.76 -2.88
N ILE A 627 35.56 4.85 -3.54
CA ILE A 627 35.79 4.94 -4.99
C ILE A 627 37.12 5.64 -5.28
N SER A 628 37.75 5.35 -6.43
CA SER A 628 39.00 6.00 -6.82
C SER A 628 38.76 7.43 -7.34
N LYS A 629 39.83 8.23 -7.42
CA LYS A 629 39.74 9.58 -8.01
C LYS A 629 39.32 9.53 -9.49
N SER A 630 39.79 8.52 -10.23
CA SER A 630 39.39 8.31 -11.63
C SER A 630 37.90 8.00 -11.74
N ASP A 631 37.39 7.07 -10.91
CA ASP A 631 35.97 6.71 -10.92
C ASP A 631 35.09 7.92 -10.57
N TYR A 632 35.50 8.71 -9.58
CA TYR A 632 34.80 9.93 -9.22
C TYR A 632 34.72 10.91 -10.41
N ASP A 633 35.84 11.17 -11.09
CA ASP A 633 35.87 12.11 -12.21
C ASP A 633 35.00 11.63 -13.39
N ASP A 634 35.01 10.33 -13.69
CA ASP A 634 34.16 9.73 -14.73
C ASP A 634 32.66 9.76 -14.37
N LEU A 635 32.31 9.44 -13.12
CA LEU A 635 30.93 9.49 -12.64
C LEU A 635 30.39 10.92 -12.63
N VAL A 636 31.19 11.90 -12.20
CA VAL A 636 30.81 13.33 -12.24
C VAL A 636 30.66 13.81 -13.67
N LYS A 637 31.53 13.40 -14.60
CA LYS A 637 31.36 13.70 -16.02
C LYS A 637 30.06 13.10 -16.57
N SER A 638 29.70 11.88 -16.15
CA SER A 638 28.45 11.22 -16.52
C SER A 638 27.23 12.00 -16.03
N VAL A 639 27.25 12.48 -14.77
CA VAL A 639 26.21 13.37 -14.20
C VAL A 639 25.98 14.60 -15.09
N TRP A 640 27.03 15.35 -15.41
CA TRP A 640 26.87 16.59 -16.20
C TRP A 640 26.54 16.34 -17.67
N SER A 641 27.02 15.23 -18.25
CA SER A 641 26.60 14.82 -19.59
C SER A 641 25.11 14.46 -19.63
N GLY A 642 24.59 13.85 -18.55
CA GLY A 642 23.16 13.59 -18.37
C GLY A 642 22.38 14.90 -18.26
N PHE A 643 22.90 15.89 -17.54
CA PHE A 643 22.28 17.20 -17.41
C PHE A 643 22.05 17.87 -18.79
N ASP A 644 23.09 17.94 -19.60
CA ASP A 644 23.02 18.51 -20.95
C ASP A 644 22.04 17.72 -21.84
N ALA A 645 22.05 16.39 -21.76
CA ALA A 645 21.11 15.54 -22.48
C ALA A 645 19.65 15.77 -22.07
N GLY A 646 19.38 16.08 -20.79
CA GLY A 646 18.04 16.45 -20.31
C GLY A 646 17.56 17.79 -20.88
N LEU A 647 18.46 18.77 -21.02
CA LEU A 647 18.17 20.05 -21.69
C LEU A 647 17.89 19.90 -23.18
N GLU A 648 18.48 18.90 -23.84
CA GLU A 648 18.16 18.55 -25.22
C GLU A 648 16.82 17.78 -25.31
N ALA A 649 16.55 16.88 -24.36
CA ALA A 649 15.35 16.05 -24.35
C ALA A 649 14.07 16.89 -24.29
N ILE A 650 14.04 17.96 -23.49
CA ILE A 650 12.86 18.85 -23.37
C ILE A 650 12.51 19.61 -24.66
N GLN A 651 13.41 19.63 -25.65
CA GLN A 651 13.17 20.25 -26.95
C GLN A 651 12.49 19.28 -27.93
N LYS A 652 12.44 17.99 -27.59
CA LYS A 652 11.82 16.93 -28.40
C LYS A 652 10.35 16.77 -28.03
N GLU A 653 9.59 16.19 -28.96
CA GLU A 653 8.20 15.82 -28.70
C GLU A 653 8.15 14.59 -27.78
N THR A 654 7.18 14.57 -26.87
CA THR A 654 6.98 13.48 -25.91
C THR A 654 6.58 12.20 -26.63
N LYS A 655 7.04 11.03 -26.15
CA LYS A 655 6.83 9.75 -26.82
C LYS A 655 5.87 8.90 -26.02
N LEU A 656 4.59 9.18 -26.19
CA LEU A 656 3.50 8.47 -25.50
C LEU A 656 2.92 7.34 -26.35
N LEU A 657 2.40 6.33 -25.65
CA LEU A 657 1.63 5.24 -26.26
C LEU A 657 0.33 5.78 -26.86
N ASN A 658 0.03 5.41 -28.10
CA ASN A 658 -1.22 5.81 -28.75
C ASN A 658 -2.36 4.87 -28.36
N SER A 659 -3.34 5.37 -27.59
CA SER A 659 -4.48 4.56 -27.16
C SER A 659 -5.31 3.97 -28.30
N ASN A 660 -5.34 4.60 -29.48
CA ASN A 660 -6.09 4.11 -30.64
C ASN A 660 -5.44 2.91 -31.33
N THR A 661 -4.16 2.62 -31.05
CA THR A 661 -3.44 1.51 -31.68
C THR A 661 -3.46 0.23 -30.84
N ILE A 662 -3.89 0.32 -29.58
CA ILE A 662 -3.96 -0.83 -28.68
C ILE A 662 -5.13 -1.72 -29.07
N LYS A 663 -4.84 -3.00 -29.32
CA LYS A 663 -5.85 -4.02 -29.62
C LYS A 663 -6.23 -4.79 -28.36
N ASP A 664 -7.42 -5.38 -28.36
CA ASP A 664 -7.80 -6.30 -27.29
C ASP A 664 -6.92 -7.55 -27.34
N ALA A 665 -6.19 -7.78 -26.25
CA ALA A 665 -5.41 -8.98 -26.03
C ALA A 665 -6.27 -10.05 -25.33
N SER A 666 -5.98 -11.31 -25.60
CA SER A 666 -6.60 -12.43 -24.87
C SER A 666 -5.93 -12.61 -23.50
N PHE A 667 -6.71 -12.79 -22.44
CA PHE A 667 -6.16 -13.07 -21.11
C PHE A 667 -5.63 -14.51 -21.01
N ALA A 668 -4.38 -14.67 -20.61
CA ALA A 668 -3.70 -15.97 -20.49
C ALA A 668 -3.39 -16.28 -19.02
N LYS A 669 -4.32 -16.97 -18.35
CA LYS A 669 -4.18 -17.32 -16.93
C LYS A 669 -2.85 -18.02 -16.66
N PHE A 670 -2.14 -17.56 -15.63
CA PHE A 670 -0.87 -18.17 -15.23
C PHE A 670 -1.06 -19.41 -14.36
N ASN A 671 -2.07 -19.40 -13.47
CA ASN A 671 -2.43 -20.50 -12.57
C ASN A 671 -3.91 -20.90 -12.71
N GLU A 672 -4.22 -22.18 -12.48
CA GLU A 672 -5.55 -22.78 -12.70
C GLU A 672 -6.41 -22.90 -11.43
N VAL A 673 -5.81 -22.88 -10.24
CA VAL A 673 -6.50 -23.21 -8.98
C VAL A 673 -6.44 -22.06 -7.99
N LYS A 674 -7.62 -21.63 -7.51
CA LYS A 674 -7.75 -20.71 -6.39
C LYS A 674 -7.62 -21.47 -5.07
N ILE A 675 -6.60 -21.15 -4.27
CA ILE A 675 -6.51 -21.61 -2.88
C ILE A 675 -6.86 -20.43 -1.98
N ALA A 676 -7.93 -20.55 -1.21
CA ALA A 676 -8.27 -19.54 -0.21
C ALA A 676 -7.23 -19.59 0.90
N ASN A 677 -6.38 -18.57 0.98
CA ASN A 677 -5.40 -18.44 2.03
C ASN A 677 -5.97 -17.58 3.15
N VAL A 678 -6.22 -18.19 4.31
CA VAL A 678 -6.67 -17.47 5.51
C VAL A 678 -5.43 -17.12 6.32
N PRO A 679 -5.10 -15.82 6.48
CA PRO A 679 -3.96 -15.42 7.30
C PRO A 679 -4.11 -15.97 8.73
N LYS A 680 -3.02 -16.54 9.26
CA LYS A 680 -2.91 -17.01 10.65
C LYS A 680 -2.00 -16.06 11.41
N HIS A 681 -2.18 -15.98 12.72
CA HIS A 681 -1.21 -15.37 13.61
C HIS A 681 -0.30 -16.46 14.17
N ILE A 682 0.95 -16.49 13.71
CA ILE A 682 1.94 -17.49 14.07
C ILE A 682 2.94 -16.82 15.01
N VAL A 683 3.03 -17.33 16.24
CA VAL A 683 4.01 -16.86 17.22
C VAL A 683 5.17 -17.84 17.24
N ILE A 684 6.38 -17.35 17.00
CA ILE A 684 7.62 -18.13 17.09
C ILE A 684 8.38 -17.69 18.34
N VAL A 685 8.74 -18.65 19.19
CA VAL A 685 9.57 -18.40 20.38
C VAL A 685 10.96 -18.98 20.13
N THR A 686 11.98 -18.10 20.16
CA THR A 686 13.38 -18.48 19.93
C THR A 686 14.35 -17.51 20.62
N LYS A 687 15.38 -18.06 21.26
CA LYS A 687 16.49 -17.28 21.86
C LYS A 687 17.32 -16.45 20.87
N GLU A 688 17.49 -16.96 19.66
CA GLU A 688 18.31 -16.33 18.61
C GLU A 688 17.44 -16.10 17.36
N PHE A 689 17.57 -14.93 16.73
CA PHE A 689 16.87 -14.56 15.50
C PHE A 689 17.70 -13.52 14.69
N PRO A 690 18.64 -13.96 13.84
CA PRO A 690 19.48 -13.03 13.07
C PRO A 690 18.66 -12.20 12.07
N PRO A 691 19.09 -10.98 11.68
CA PRO A 691 20.28 -10.27 12.16
C PRO A 691 20.07 -9.55 13.51
N PHE A 692 18.91 -9.71 14.15
CA PHE A 692 18.58 -8.99 15.39
C PHE A 692 19.35 -9.48 16.61
N THR A 693 19.84 -10.71 16.58
CA THR A 693 20.78 -11.29 17.55
C THR A 693 21.98 -11.90 16.82
N ARG A 694 22.97 -12.43 17.57
CA ARG A 694 24.02 -13.27 16.98
C ARG A 694 23.43 -14.43 16.16
N SER A 695 24.13 -14.82 15.10
CA SER A 695 23.71 -15.93 14.23
C SER A 695 24.00 -17.29 14.88
N GLY A 696 23.04 -18.19 14.79
CA GLY A 696 23.14 -19.59 15.19
C GLY A 696 22.20 -20.46 14.35
N GLY A 697 22.36 -21.78 14.45
CA GLY A 697 21.62 -22.72 13.59
C GLY A 697 20.10 -22.68 13.81
N ILE A 698 19.66 -22.53 15.06
CA ILE A 698 18.23 -22.45 15.41
C ILE A 698 17.64 -21.13 14.91
N GLY A 699 18.29 -20.00 15.20
CA GLY A 699 17.81 -18.70 14.74
C GLY A 699 17.77 -18.58 13.22
N THR A 700 18.76 -19.14 12.51
CA THR A 700 18.78 -19.16 11.04
C THR A 700 17.62 -19.98 10.45
N LEU A 701 17.30 -21.12 11.07
CA LEU A 701 16.14 -21.94 10.69
C LEU A 701 14.85 -21.13 10.83
N TYR A 702 14.61 -20.51 11.99
CA TYR A 702 13.40 -19.72 12.20
C TYR A 702 13.34 -18.47 11.36
N TYR A 703 14.48 -17.84 11.08
CA TYR A 703 14.55 -16.69 10.18
C TYR A 703 14.01 -17.05 8.79
N ASN A 704 14.50 -18.16 8.22
CA ASN A 704 14.07 -18.64 6.91
C ASN A 704 12.58 -19.05 6.93
N LEU A 705 12.13 -19.73 7.97
CA LEU A 705 10.72 -20.11 8.13
C LEU A 705 9.82 -18.87 8.23
N ALA A 706 10.15 -17.92 9.11
CA ALA A 706 9.40 -16.69 9.32
C ALA A 706 9.29 -15.86 8.03
N SER A 707 10.38 -15.74 7.27
CA SER A 707 10.38 -15.02 5.99
C SER A 707 9.41 -15.64 4.99
N GLU A 708 9.35 -16.97 4.87
CA GLU A 708 8.43 -17.64 3.96
C GLU A 708 6.99 -17.69 4.47
N LEU A 709 6.77 -17.76 5.79
CA LEU A 709 5.43 -17.61 6.38
C LEU A 709 4.84 -16.22 6.15
N LEU A 710 5.69 -15.18 6.21
CA LEU A 710 5.29 -13.81 5.84
C LEU A 710 4.97 -13.72 4.35
N LEU A 711 5.81 -14.25 3.46
CA LEU A 711 5.52 -14.31 2.01
C LEU A 711 4.22 -15.05 1.72
N ALA A 712 3.91 -16.09 2.50
CA ALA A 712 2.65 -16.79 2.45
C ALA A 712 1.47 -15.97 2.99
N GLY A 713 1.66 -14.72 3.39
CA GLY A 713 0.61 -13.80 3.80
C GLY A 713 0.17 -13.91 5.25
N HIS A 714 0.86 -14.69 6.09
CA HIS A 714 0.51 -14.82 7.51
C HIS A 714 1.07 -13.67 8.36
N PHE A 715 0.49 -13.46 9.54
CA PHE A 715 1.06 -12.61 10.58
C PHE A 715 2.08 -13.42 11.38
N VAL A 716 3.30 -12.92 11.51
CA VAL A 716 4.38 -13.62 12.20
C VAL A 716 4.92 -12.74 13.32
N THR A 717 4.79 -13.22 14.56
CA THR A 717 5.35 -12.60 15.75
C THR A 717 6.52 -13.43 16.24
N ILE A 718 7.69 -12.83 16.44
CA ILE A 718 8.85 -13.47 17.05
C ILE A 718 8.97 -12.96 18.49
N ILE A 719 9.05 -13.87 19.46
CA ILE A 719 9.44 -13.55 20.83
C ILE A 719 10.85 -14.09 21.06
N MET A 720 11.77 -13.20 21.44
CA MET A 720 13.17 -13.55 21.61
C MET A 720 13.79 -12.95 22.88
N GLN A 721 14.90 -13.55 23.31
CA GLN A 721 15.71 -13.04 24.41
C GLN A 721 16.64 -11.91 23.91
N SER A 722 16.78 -10.84 24.70
CA SER A 722 17.63 -9.68 24.39
C SER A 722 18.14 -9.02 25.67
N ASP A 723 19.16 -8.16 25.58
CA ASP A 723 19.65 -7.35 26.71
C ASP A 723 18.77 -6.10 26.96
N LYS A 724 17.89 -5.78 26.01
CA LYS A 724 16.93 -4.67 26.08
C LYS A 724 15.54 -5.14 25.69
N VAL A 725 14.52 -4.54 26.31
CA VAL A 725 13.13 -4.70 25.88
C VAL A 725 12.88 -3.81 24.67
N GLU A 726 12.46 -4.39 23.56
CA GLU A 726 12.22 -3.68 22.30
C GLU A 726 11.13 -4.38 21.50
N THR A 727 10.24 -3.60 20.87
CA THR A 727 9.24 -4.12 19.93
C THR A 727 9.45 -3.46 18.57
N ILE A 728 9.55 -4.28 17.52
CA ILE A 728 9.65 -3.84 16.13
C ILE A 728 8.42 -4.34 15.39
N GLU A 729 7.73 -3.44 14.68
CA GLU A 729 6.55 -3.78 13.89
C GLU A 729 6.71 -3.29 12.46
N ASN A 730 6.67 -4.24 11.52
CA ASN A 730 6.76 -3.97 10.09
C ASN A 730 5.64 -4.73 9.36
N GLY A 731 4.47 -4.13 9.22
CA GLY A 731 3.31 -4.74 8.54
C GLY A 731 2.83 -5.99 9.26
N ARG A 732 2.89 -7.15 8.59
CA ARG A 732 2.49 -8.45 9.17
C ARG A 732 3.57 -9.10 10.04
N PHE A 733 4.73 -8.46 10.18
CA PHE A 733 5.82 -8.92 11.03
C PHE A 733 5.89 -8.12 12.34
N ARG A 734 6.01 -8.83 13.47
CA ARG A 734 6.28 -8.26 14.79
C ARG A 734 7.46 -9.00 15.42
N LEU A 735 8.36 -8.28 16.05
CA LEU A 735 9.42 -8.83 16.89
C LEU A 735 9.32 -8.23 18.28
N ILE A 736 9.32 -9.07 19.31
CA ILE A 736 9.27 -8.73 20.72
C ILE A 736 10.53 -9.27 21.36
N ALA A 737 11.47 -8.37 21.62
CA ALA A 737 12.70 -8.65 22.33
C ALA A 737 12.47 -8.42 23.82
N LEU A 738 12.70 -9.45 24.63
CA LEU A 738 12.50 -9.40 26.08
C LEU A 738 13.83 -9.64 26.80
N THR A 739 14.06 -8.87 27.87
CA THR A 739 15.11 -9.21 28.82
C THR A 739 14.79 -10.50 29.52
N LYS A 740 15.78 -11.38 29.65
CA LYS A 740 15.67 -12.51 30.57
C LYS A 740 15.48 -11.91 31.96
N ASP A 741 14.26 -11.97 32.47
CA ASP A 741 13.99 -11.59 33.85
C ASP A 741 14.92 -12.45 34.72
N VAL A 742 15.81 -11.82 35.45
CA VAL A 742 16.53 -12.47 36.55
C VAL A 742 15.51 -12.56 37.70
N GLY A 743 14.46 -13.34 37.48
CA GLY A 743 13.30 -13.42 38.35
C GLY A 743 13.67 -13.95 39.73
N SER A 744 13.21 -13.24 40.74
CA SER A 744 13.42 -13.43 42.18
C SER A 744 12.66 -14.62 42.80
N GLU A 745 11.88 -15.36 42.00
CA GLU A 745 11.04 -16.46 42.47
C GLU A 745 11.77 -17.80 42.36
N THR A 746 11.84 -18.49 43.50
CA THR A 746 12.34 -19.86 43.61
C THR A 746 11.17 -20.83 43.54
N TYR A 747 11.14 -21.68 42.51
CA TYR A 747 10.21 -22.80 42.36
C TYR A 747 10.81 -24.13 42.80
N ILE A 748 12.13 -24.28 42.63
CA ILE A 748 12.90 -25.49 42.92
C ILE A 748 14.07 -25.11 43.82
N ASP A 749 14.08 -25.57 45.08
CA ASP A 749 15.04 -25.11 46.09
C ASP A 749 16.51 -25.45 45.78
N ASP A 750 16.77 -26.51 45.00
CA ASP A 750 18.10 -27.07 44.77
C ASP A 750 18.63 -26.90 43.33
N SER A 751 18.01 -26.04 42.51
CA SER A 751 18.46 -25.77 41.13
C SER A 751 18.24 -24.31 40.71
N LEU A 752 19.32 -23.54 40.62
CA LEU A 752 19.28 -22.17 40.06
C LEU A 752 18.92 -22.19 38.58
N ILE A 753 19.50 -23.12 37.81
CA ILE A 753 19.34 -23.21 36.36
C ILE A 753 17.89 -23.51 35.99
N ALA A 754 17.25 -24.46 36.69
CA ALA A 754 15.85 -24.78 36.44
C ALA A 754 14.93 -23.59 36.77
N ASN A 755 15.18 -22.87 37.87
CA ASN A 755 14.43 -21.66 38.20
C ASN A 755 14.60 -20.55 37.15
N GLU A 756 15.80 -20.34 36.63
CA GLU A 756 16.02 -19.36 35.55
C GLU A 756 15.20 -19.69 34.30
N ILE A 757 15.16 -20.97 33.91
CA ILE A 757 14.36 -21.43 32.76
C ILE A 757 12.86 -21.31 33.03
N LEU A 758 12.40 -21.65 34.24
CA LEU A 758 11.00 -21.50 34.61
C LEU A 758 10.55 -20.04 34.61
N ASN A 759 11.34 -19.13 35.18
CA ASN A 759 11.07 -17.69 35.16
C ASN A 759 11.01 -17.16 33.72
N TRP A 760 11.95 -17.57 32.85
CA TRP A 760 11.92 -17.21 31.43
C TRP A 760 10.66 -17.74 30.73
N SER A 761 10.36 -19.03 30.87
CA SER A 761 9.20 -19.64 30.22
C SER A 761 7.87 -19.07 30.70
N LYS A 762 7.76 -18.70 31.98
CA LYS A 762 6.60 -17.98 32.54
C LYS A 762 6.43 -16.62 31.86
N ARG A 763 7.52 -15.87 31.68
CA ARG A 763 7.48 -14.58 30.99
C ARG A 763 7.00 -14.73 29.55
N ILE A 764 7.49 -15.75 28.83
CA ILE A 764 7.02 -16.10 27.48
C ILE A 764 5.52 -16.40 27.47
N ALA A 765 5.02 -17.21 28.42
CA ALA A 765 3.60 -17.55 28.49
C ALA A 765 2.70 -16.33 28.70
N ILE A 766 3.11 -15.39 29.57
CA ILE A 766 2.40 -14.13 29.81
C ILE A 766 2.34 -13.29 28.52
N GLU A 767 3.44 -13.19 27.79
CA GLU A 767 3.49 -12.41 26.55
C GLU A 767 2.59 -13.03 25.45
N ILE A 768 2.56 -14.37 25.35
CA ILE A 768 1.68 -15.06 24.41
C ILE A 768 0.21 -14.82 24.75
N ASP A 769 -0.16 -14.87 26.03
CA ASP A 769 -1.53 -14.60 26.48
C ASP A 769 -1.96 -13.15 26.15
N ALA A 770 -1.09 -12.17 26.46
CA ALA A 770 -1.33 -10.77 26.10
C ALA A 770 -1.48 -10.56 24.58
N LEU A 771 -0.69 -11.25 23.76
CA LEU A 771 -0.83 -11.21 22.31
C LEU A 771 -2.17 -11.79 21.83
N ASN A 772 -2.63 -12.87 22.46
CA ASN A 772 -3.88 -13.53 22.12
C ASN A 772 -5.11 -12.65 22.40
N GLU A 773 -5.04 -11.79 23.41
CA GLU A 773 -6.09 -10.79 23.69
C GLU A 773 -6.19 -9.71 22.60
N ILE A 774 -5.06 -9.32 22.01
CA ILE A 774 -5.00 -8.27 20.98
C ILE A 774 -5.37 -8.83 19.60
N HIS A 775 -4.73 -9.93 19.21
CA HIS A 775 -4.94 -10.59 17.93
C HIS A 775 -4.82 -12.11 18.14
N PRO A 776 -5.93 -12.87 18.03
CA PRO A 776 -5.96 -14.28 18.38
C PRO A 776 -4.80 -15.07 17.77
N VAL A 777 -4.02 -15.74 18.62
CA VAL A 777 -2.87 -16.53 18.22
C VAL A 777 -3.37 -17.86 17.66
N SER A 778 -3.02 -18.16 16.42
CA SER A 778 -3.44 -19.39 15.75
C SER A 778 -2.55 -20.58 16.10
N VAL A 779 -1.27 -20.34 16.38
CA VAL A 779 -0.30 -21.38 16.76
C VAL A 779 0.94 -20.73 17.38
N VAL A 780 1.52 -21.41 18.37
CA VAL A 780 2.87 -21.13 18.89
C VAL A 780 3.82 -22.22 18.39
N ASP A 781 4.90 -21.83 17.71
CA ASP A 781 5.95 -22.72 17.21
C ASP A 781 7.28 -22.41 17.92
N SER A 782 7.85 -23.37 18.62
CA SER A 782 9.09 -23.19 19.38
C SER A 782 10.02 -24.39 19.26
N CYS A 783 11.32 -24.17 19.41
CA CYS A 783 12.29 -25.26 19.45
C CYS A 783 12.34 -25.87 20.84
N LEU A 784 12.73 -27.15 20.92
CA LEU A 784 12.91 -27.85 22.19
C LEU A 784 13.93 -27.18 23.15
N TRP A 785 14.90 -26.45 22.59
CA TRP A 785 16.07 -25.93 23.31
C TRP A 785 15.72 -24.98 24.46
N ASP A 786 16.42 -25.11 25.60
CA ASP A 786 16.19 -24.36 26.86
C ASP A 786 14.75 -24.43 27.40
N SER A 787 13.87 -25.26 26.81
CA SER A 787 12.47 -25.41 27.19
C SER A 787 11.71 -24.06 27.30
N GLU A 788 11.97 -23.13 26.37
CA GLU A 788 11.44 -21.74 26.42
C GLU A 788 9.91 -21.67 26.52
N ALA A 789 9.21 -22.60 25.87
CA ALA A 789 7.75 -22.68 25.89
C ALA A 789 7.17 -23.58 27.00
N TYR A 790 7.97 -23.99 28.00
CA TYR A 790 7.53 -24.94 29.03
C TYR A 790 6.30 -24.48 29.81
N ALA A 791 6.32 -23.29 30.42
CA ALA A 791 5.15 -22.81 31.16
C ALA A 791 3.91 -22.64 30.27
N PHE A 792 4.09 -22.19 29.02
CA PHE A 792 3.00 -22.10 28.06
C PHE A 792 2.39 -23.47 27.74
N SER A 793 3.20 -24.53 27.66
CA SER A 793 2.72 -25.90 27.45
C SER A 793 1.80 -26.44 28.56
N LEU A 794 1.78 -25.79 29.73
CA LEU A 794 0.90 -26.15 30.83
C LEU A 794 -0.49 -25.51 30.72
N ILE A 795 -0.61 -24.41 29.96
CA ILE A 795 -1.85 -23.60 29.85
C ILE A 795 -2.40 -23.51 28.42
N ASN A 796 -1.66 -23.97 27.41
CA ASN A 796 -2.04 -23.85 26.00
C ASN A 796 -3.42 -24.43 25.67
N LYS A 797 -3.81 -25.54 26.33
CA LYS A 797 -5.14 -26.16 26.21
C LYS A 797 -6.25 -25.29 26.81
N GLU A 798 -5.97 -24.55 27.88
CA GLU A 798 -6.92 -23.61 28.50
C GLU A 798 -7.12 -22.38 27.61
N LEU A 799 -6.05 -21.91 26.95
CA LEU A 799 -6.10 -20.80 26.00
C LEU A 799 -6.62 -21.19 24.61
N ASN A 800 -6.81 -22.50 24.35
CA ASN A 800 -7.16 -23.05 23.04
C ASN A 800 -6.18 -22.62 21.92
N ILE A 801 -4.88 -22.61 22.24
CA ILE A 801 -3.81 -22.27 21.29
C ILE A 801 -2.93 -23.52 21.07
N PRO A 802 -2.83 -24.04 19.84
CA PRO A 802 -1.94 -25.15 19.52
C PRO A 802 -0.47 -24.82 19.77
N LEU A 803 0.27 -25.77 20.37
CA LEU A 803 1.72 -25.70 20.57
C LEU A 803 2.44 -26.69 19.66
N VAL A 804 3.34 -26.18 18.82
CA VAL A 804 4.24 -26.96 17.97
C VAL A 804 5.65 -26.92 18.54
N ILE A 805 6.26 -28.09 18.76
CA ILE A 805 7.63 -28.20 19.25
C ILE A 805 8.53 -28.82 18.19
N ARG A 806 9.54 -28.06 17.74
CA ARG A 806 10.57 -28.53 16.80
C ARG A 806 11.71 -29.20 17.54
N LEU A 807 11.97 -30.47 17.21
CA LEU A 807 13.09 -31.21 17.79
C LEU A 807 14.38 -30.82 17.09
N VAL A 808 15.30 -30.28 17.88
CA VAL A 808 16.69 -30.00 17.53
C VAL A 808 17.60 -30.90 18.38
N THR A 809 18.88 -30.55 18.56
CA THR A 809 19.77 -31.31 19.46
C THR A 809 19.16 -31.34 20.88
N PRO A 810 18.79 -32.52 21.42
CA PRO A 810 18.27 -32.59 22.78
C PRO A 810 19.34 -32.25 23.82
N PHE A 811 18.94 -31.66 24.95
CA PHE A 811 19.86 -31.27 26.04
C PHE A 811 20.80 -32.41 26.46
N LEU A 812 20.29 -33.63 26.69
CA LEU A 812 21.11 -34.77 27.12
C LEU A 812 22.26 -35.07 26.14
N VAL A 813 21.99 -35.00 24.83
CA VAL A 813 23.00 -35.23 23.80
C VAL A 813 24.05 -34.12 23.81
N ALA A 814 23.61 -32.87 23.95
CA ALA A 814 24.52 -31.73 24.02
C ALA A 814 25.40 -31.77 25.29
N ASN A 815 24.81 -32.12 26.44
CA ASN A 815 25.49 -32.27 27.71
C ASN A 815 26.55 -33.39 27.66
N GLU A 816 26.21 -34.56 27.13
CA GLU A 816 27.14 -35.69 26.96
C GLU A 816 28.28 -35.34 26.00
N THR A 817 27.97 -34.66 24.89
CA THR A 817 28.98 -34.33 23.85
C THR A 817 29.95 -33.24 24.33
N ASN A 818 29.44 -32.23 25.04
CA ASN A 818 30.23 -31.09 25.50
C ASN A 818 30.82 -31.27 26.90
N GLN A 819 30.41 -32.32 27.64
CA GLN A 819 30.84 -32.59 29.02
C GLN A 819 30.62 -31.41 29.97
N TRP A 820 29.43 -30.81 29.94
CA TRP A 820 29.13 -29.67 30.81
C TRP A 820 29.15 -30.07 32.29
N ASN A 821 29.71 -29.21 33.14
CA ASN A 821 29.82 -29.42 34.58
C ASN A 821 28.50 -29.07 35.28
N MET A 822 27.52 -29.96 35.22
CA MET A 822 26.17 -29.77 35.79
C MET A 822 25.87 -30.79 36.89
N SER A 823 25.06 -30.41 37.88
CA SER A 823 24.63 -31.33 38.93
C SER A 823 23.64 -32.37 38.39
N SER A 824 23.55 -33.53 39.03
CA SER A 824 22.58 -34.56 38.64
C SER A 824 21.13 -34.08 38.76
N ASN A 825 20.85 -33.18 39.71
CA ASN A 825 19.51 -32.61 39.89
C ASN A 825 19.16 -31.67 38.73
N ASP A 826 20.07 -30.77 38.33
CA ASP A 826 19.88 -29.90 37.15
C ASP A 826 19.60 -30.74 35.90
N ILE A 827 20.41 -31.77 35.65
CA ILE A 827 20.22 -32.67 34.50
C ILE A 827 18.83 -33.31 34.52
N ASN A 828 18.38 -33.79 35.68
CA ASN A 828 17.07 -34.42 35.84
C ASN A 828 15.92 -33.43 35.59
N TYR A 829 16.01 -32.21 36.12
CA TYR A 829 14.97 -31.19 35.91
C TYR A 829 14.86 -30.79 34.44
N LEU A 830 15.98 -30.47 33.79
CA LEU A 830 15.98 -30.06 32.37
C LEU A 830 15.52 -31.19 31.44
N THR A 831 15.95 -32.42 31.71
CA THR A 831 15.47 -33.60 30.98
C THR A 831 13.96 -33.75 31.13
N ASN A 832 13.43 -33.54 32.34
CA ASN A 832 12.00 -33.62 32.58
C ASN A 832 11.23 -32.48 31.90
N PHE A 833 11.77 -31.25 31.87
CA PHE A 833 11.18 -30.12 31.15
C PHE A 833 11.07 -30.39 29.65
N GLU A 834 12.15 -30.82 29.00
CA GLU A 834 12.13 -31.16 27.57
C GLU A 834 11.14 -32.31 27.28
N ARG A 835 11.12 -33.37 28.11
CA ARG A 835 10.16 -34.47 27.96
C ARG A 835 8.72 -33.98 28.08
N LYS A 836 8.41 -33.22 29.13
CA LYS A 836 7.05 -32.73 29.39
C LYS A 836 6.59 -31.72 28.36
N LEU A 837 7.48 -30.86 27.88
CA LEU A 837 7.21 -29.94 26.77
C LEU A 837 6.78 -30.70 25.52
N VAL A 838 7.48 -31.79 25.16
CA VAL A 838 7.12 -32.66 24.03
C VAL A 838 5.82 -33.42 24.27
N GLU A 839 5.58 -33.93 25.47
CA GLU A 839 4.33 -34.65 25.82
C GLU A 839 3.11 -33.74 25.84
N ASN A 840 3.27 -32.45 26.14
CA ASN A 840 2.19 -31.47 26.20
C ASN A 840 1.93 -30.77 24.85
N ALA A 841 2.88 -30.85 23.90
CA ALA A 841 2.75 -30.24 22.59
C ALA A 841 1.54 -30.82 21.82
N THR A 842 0.87 -29.97 21.04
CA THR A 842 -0.19 -30.40 20.13
C THR A 842 0.39 -31.20 18.96
N ALA A 843 1.57 -30.81 18.48
CA ALA A 843 2.30 -31.53 17.45
C ALA A 843 3.81 -31.40 17.65
N VAL A 844 4.57 -32.45 17.33
CA VAL A 844 6.02 -32.47 17.46
C VAL A 844 6.65 -32.63 16.10
N VAL A 845 7.59 -31.73 15.77
CA VAL A 845 8.19 -31.61 14.44
C VAL A 845 9.68 -31.98 14.50
N PRO A 846 10.05 -33.24 14.22
CA PRO A 846 11.45 -33.59 14.05
C PRO A 846 12.01 -33.05 12.73
N ILE A 847 13.15 -32.36 12.79
CA ILE A 847 13.83 -31.83 11.60
C ILE A 847 14.56 -32.92 10.78
N SER A 848 14.74 -34.10 11.37
CA SER A 848 15.32 -35.31 10.75
C SER A 848 14.82 -36.57 11.46
N ASP A 849 14.83 -37.70 10.77
CA ASP A 849 14.47 -38.99 11.37
C ASP A 849 15.51 -39.43 12.42
N SER A 850 16.78 -39.08 12.20
CA SER A 850 17.87 -39.23 13.17
C SER A 850 17.53 -38.57 14.50
N ILE A 851 17.13 -37.29 14.50
CA ILE A 851 16.77 -36.58 15.73
C ILE A 851 15.53 -37.15 16.40
N LYS A 852 14.51 -37.56 15.62
CA LYS A 852 13.35 -38.27 16.17
C LYS A 852 13.75 -39.52 16.95
N LYS A 853 14.56 -40.39 16.34
CA LYS A 853 15.03 -41.65 16.95
C LYS A 853 15.88 -41.37 18.20
N THR A 854 16.79 -40.41 18.11
CA THR A 854 17.66 -40.02 19.23
C THR A 854 16.84 -39.52 20.43
N PHE A 855 15.85 -38.66 20.19
CA PHE A 855 14.99 -38.15 21.27
C PHE A 855 14.18 -39.28 21.91
N ILE A 856 13.52 -40.14 21.13
CA ILE A 856 12.73 -41.27 21.65
C ILE A 856 13.59 -42.20 22.51
N ASN A 857 14.81 -42.53 22.04
CA ASN A 857 15.70 -43.44 22.75
C ASN A 857 16.21 -42.85 24.07
N LYS A 858 16.49 -41.54 24.12
CA LYS A 858 17.06 -40.87 25.29
C LYS A 858 16.00 -40.47 26.32
N TYR A 859 14.82 -40.02 25.89
CA TYR A 859 13.81 -39.41 26.76
C TYR A 859 12.62 -40.33 27.05
N GLN A 860 12.40 -41.37 26.23
CA GLN A 860 11.28 -42.30 26.34
C GLN A 860 9.93 -41.58 26.59
N PRO A 861 9.52 -40.63 25.72
CA PRO A 861 8.27 -39.89 25.88
C PRO A 861 7.05 -40.80 25.73
N SER A 862 5.87 -40.32 26.14
CA SER A 862 4.59 -41.00 25.91
C SER A 862 4.41 -41.47 24.46
N SER A 863 3.82 -42.66 24.27
CA SER A 863 3.47 -43.20 22.95
C SER A 863 2.36 -42.43 22.23
N GLU A 864 1.68 -41.51 22.93
CA GLU A 864 0.62 -40.65 22.38
C GLU A 864 1.17 -39.45 21.60
N VAL A 865 2.48 -39.19 21.67
CA VAL A 865 3.10 -38.05 20.96
C VAL A 865 3.02 -38.25 19.45
N GLU A 866 2.38 -37.29 18.77
CA GLU A 866 2.29 -37.27 17.31
C GLU A 866 3.48 -36.53 16.69
N TYR A 867 4.18 -37.20 15.76
CA TYR A 867 5.37 -36.67 15.10
C TYR A 867 5.12 -36.37 13.62
N HIS A 868 5.36 -35.13 13.20
CA HIS A 868 5.26 -34.67 11.82
C HIS A 868 6.62 -34.23 11.30
N LYS A 869 7.31 -35.06 10.51
CA LYS A 869 8.63 -34.71 9.97
C LYS A 869 8.50 -33.50 9.04
N ILE A 870 9.19 -32.41 9.39
CA ILE A 870 9.36 -31.22 8.53
C ILE A 870 10.82 -30.84 8.59
N ASN A 871 11.50 -30.92 7.47
CA ASN A 871 12.92 -30.59 7.39
C ASN A 871 13.17 -29.10 7.64
N ALA A 872 14.36 -28.79 8.16
CA ALA A 872 14.85 -27.42 8.13
C ALA A 872 15.04 -26.97 6.67
N GLY A 873 14.79 -25.70 6.40
CA GLY A 873 14.87 -25.15 5.05
C GLY A 873 15.77 -23.91 4.98
N ILE A 874 16.37 -23.72 3.80
CA ILE A 874 17.10 -22.50 3.44
C ILE A 874 16.48 -21.86 2.18
N ALA A 875 16.61 -20.54 2.04
CA ALA A 875 16.38 -19.92 0.73
C ALA A 875 17.31 -20.58 -0.29
N TYR A 876 16.75 -21.13 -1.37
CA TYR A 876 17.52 -21.96 -2.31
C TYR A 876 18.29 -21.15 -3.35
N TRP A 877 18.50 -19.86 -3.09
CA TRP A 877 19.30 -18.95 -3.89
C TRP A 877 20.20 -18.10 -2.99
N PRO A 878 21.33 -17.59 -3.52
CA PRO A 878 22.25 -16.78 -2.74
C PRO A 878 21.59 -15.52 -2.20
N LYS A 879 21.89 -15.15 -0.95
CA LYS A 879 21.39 -13.91 -0.34
C LYS A 879 21.93 -12.64 -1.02
N TYR A 880 23.05 -12.76 -1.74
CA TYR A 880 23.72 -11.66 -2.43
C TYR A 880 24.04 -12.07 -3.88
N ASP A 881 24.00 -11.12 -4.81
CA ASP A 881 24.42 -11.32 -6.20
C ASP A 881 25.96 -11.45 -6.28
N VAL A 882 26.47 -12.64 -6.00
CA VAL A 882 27.92 -12.94 -6.04
C VAL A 882 28.48 -13.05 -7.46
N ALA A 883 27.63 -13.21 -8.48
CA ALA A 883 28.07 -13.45 -9.85
C ALA A 883 28.65 -12.20 -10.53
N SER A 884 28.20 -11.00 -10.13
CA SER A 884 28.43 -9.76 -10.89
C SER A 884 29.30 -8.70 -10.20
N GLY A 885 29.52 -8.77 -8.88
CA GLY A 885 30.11 -7.63 -8.13
C GLY A 885 31.02 -7.96 -6.93
N TYR A 886 30.96 -9.17 -6.37
CA TYR A 886 31.76 -9.50 -5.17
C TYR A 886 33.18 -9.98 -5.47
N LYS A 887 33.54 -10.25 -6.73
CA LYS A 887 34.95 -10.40 -7.12
C LYS A 887 35.75 -9.12 -6.80
N GLU A 888 35.12 -7.96 -6.92
CA GLU A 888 35.77 -6.64 -6.73
C GLU A 888 35.52 -5.99 -5.36
N LEU A 889 34.59 -6.51 -4.55
CA LEU A 889 34.44 -6.03 -3.18
C LEU A 889 35.73 -6.30 -2.41
N GLY A 890 36.40 -5.21 -2.01
CA GLY A 890 37.60 -5.18 -1.18
C GLY A 890 37.32 -5.76 0.20
N THR A 891 37.14 -7.07 0.28
CA THR A 891 37.17 -7.80 1.53
C THR A 891 38.61 -8.09 1.90
N ASN A 892 38.83 -8.49 3.15
CA ASN A 892 40.12 -9.03 3.58
C ASN A 892 40.51 -10.30 2.80
N LEU A 893 39.64 -10.84 1.93
CA LEU A 893 39.87 -12.05 1.14
C LEU A 893 40.40 -11.77 -0.29
N SER A 894 40.68 -10.52 -0.65
CA SER A 894 41.20 -10.17 -1.99
C SER A 894 42.44 -10.98 -2.37
N TYR A 895 43.36 -11.17 -1.43
CA TYR A 895 44.57 -11.99 -1.58
C TYR A 895 44.28 -13.47 -1.90
N ILE A 896 43.11 -14.00 -1.52
CA ILE A 896 42.74 -15.40 -1.78
C ILE A 896 42.53 -15.63 -3.27
N SER A 897 42.01 -14.63 -3.99
CA SER A 897 41.70 -14.74 -5.42
C SER A 897 42.95 -15.08 -6.25
N GLU A 898 44.09 -14.48 -5.93
CA GLU A 898 45.39 -14.78 -6.56
C GLU A 898 45.92 -16.16 -6.16
N ILE A 899 45.69 -16.57 -4.91
CA ILE A 899 46.13 -17.87 -4.39
C ILE A 899 45.40 -19.03 -5.08
N ILE A 900 44.09 -18.87 -5.34
CA ILE A 900 43.24 -19.94 -5.88
C ILE A 900 43.19 -20.01 -7.40
N GLU A 901 43.88 -19.13 -8.11
CA GLU A 901 43.85 -19.07 -9.57
C GLU A 901 44.31 -20.40 -10.21
N ASP A 902 43.48 -20.97 -11.08
CA ASP A 902 43.66 -22.29 -11.72
C ASP A 902 43.82 -23.48 -10.73
N LYS A 903 43.39 -23.33 -9.47
CA LYS A 903 43.43 -24.39 -8.45
C LYS A 903 42.04 -24.96 -8.16
N LYS A 904 42.02 -26.21 -7.69
CA LYS A 904 40.84 -26.84 -7.09
C LYS A 904 40.73 -26.48 -5.61
N VAL A 905 39.60 -25.91 -5.21
CA VAL A 905 39.41 -25.33 -3.88
C VAL A 905 38.43 -26.16 -3.05
N PHE A 906 38.90 -26.71 -1.95
CA PHE A 906 38.10 -27.42 -0.95
C PHE A 906 37.91 -26.54 0.29
N LEU A 907 36.66 -26.31 0.67
CA LEU A 907 36.31 -25.41 1.77
C LEU A 907 35.78 -26.18 2.99
N TYR A 908 36.43 -26.01 4.13
CA TYR A 908 35.85 -26.29 5.43
C TYR A 908 35.18 -25.03 5.96
N MET A 909 33.89 -25.13 6.32
CA MET A 909 33.08 -24.02 6.83
C MET A 909 32.42 -24.39 8.16
N GLY A 910 32.68 -23.60 9.20
CA GLY A 910 32.07 -23.73 10.52
C GLY A 910 33.06 -23.57 11.66
N ARG A 911 32.56 -23.58 12.90
CA ARG A 911 33.40 -23.48 14.11
C ARG A 911 34.53 -24.52 14.08
N VAL A 912 35.74 -24.09 14.42
CA VAL A 912 36.92 -24.96 14.45
C VAL A 912 36.95 -25.69 15.78
N GLU A 913 36.26 -26.83 15.84
CA GLU A 913 36.05 -27.64 17.03
C GLU A 913 36.23 -29.13 16.69
N LEU A 914 36.64 -29.96 17.65
CA LEU A 914 36.74 -31.42 17.44
C LEU A 914 35.39 -32.04 17.06
N ARG A 915 34.27 -31.56 17.61
CA ARG A 915 32.93 -32.04 17.21
C ARG A 915 32.66 -31.86 15.71
N LYS A 916 33.25 -30.83 15.09
CA LYS A 916 33.11 -30.50 13.67
C LYS A 916 34.10 -31.23 12.76
N GLY A 917 35.01 -32.02 13.32
CA GLY A 917 35.87 -32.94 12.57
C GLY A 917 37.08 -32.29 11.92
N ILE A 918 37.52 -31.13 12.40
CA ILE A 918 38.69 -30.43 11.83
C ILE A 918 39.96 -31.28 11.87
N ASP A 919 40.15 -32.08 12.93
CA ASP A 919 41.25 -33.04 13.04
C ASP A 919 41.20 -34.10 11.93
N VAL A 920 40.03 -34.66 11.63
CA VAL A 920 39.84 -35.63 10.52
C VAL A 920 40.13 -34.97 9.17
N PHE A 921 39.73 -33.71 9.01
CA PHE A 921 40.03 -32.96 7.79
C PHE A 921 41.54 -32.74 7.60
N LEU A 922 42.24 -32.30 8.64
CA LEU A 922 43.69 -32.10 8.59
C LEU A 922 44.44 -33.41 8.35
N ASP A 923 44.04 -34.50 9.01
CA ASP A 923 44.64 -35.81 8.81
C ASP A 923 44.43 -36.30 7.37
N ALA A 924 43.25 -36.06 6.79
CA ALA A 924 42.97 -36.39 5.38
C ALA A 924 43.82 -35.54 4.42
N ILE A 925 44.02 -34.25 4.71
CA ILE A 925 44.95 -33.40 3.94
C ILE A 925 46.39 -33.94 4.02
N ASN A 926 46.82 -34.39 5.20
CA ASN A 926 48.15 -34.99 5.35
C ASN A 926 48.31 -36.28 4.54
N VAL A 927 47.27 -37.13 4.47
CA VAL A 927 47.23 -38.32 3.60
C VAL A 927 47.41 -37.91 2.14
N ILE A 928 46.63 -36.94 1.67
CA ILE A 928 46.68 -36.43 0.29
C ILE A 928 48.07 -35.87 -0.04
N ASN A 929 48.59 -34.96 0.79
CA ASN A 929 49.88 -34.30 0.56
C ASN A 929 51.07 -35.28 0.62
N SER A 930 50.93 -36.41 1.34
CA SER A 930 51.96 -37.45 1.43
C SER A 930 51.93 -38.43 0.25
N GLN A 931 50.75 -38.70 -0.32
CA GLN A 931 50.56 -39.68 -1.40
C GLN A 931 50.70 -39.06 -2.79
N ASN A 932 50.31 -37.79 -2.94
CA ASN A 932 50.33 -37.05 -4.19
C ASN A 932 50.82 -35.63 -3.90
N ASN A 933 51.92 -35.19 -4.53
CA ASN A 933 52.40 -33.81 -4.41
C ASN A 933 51.51 -32.88 -5.27
N MET A 934 50.24 -32.72 -4.89
CA MET A 934 49.22 -32.02 -5.66
C MET A 934 49.35 -30.51 -5.46
N LYS A 935 50.20 -29.88 -6.28
CA LYS A 935 50.38 -28.42 -6.33
C LYS A 935 49.14 -27.65 -6.81
N ASP A 936 48.10 -28.35 -7.28
CA ASP A 936 46.90 -27.76 -7.90
C ASP A 936 45.65 -27.80 -7.01
N VAL A 937 45.80 -28.11 -5.72
CA VAL A 937 44.70 -28.20 -4.75
C VAL A 937 44.95 -27.25 -3.58
N ILE A 938 43.91 -26.54 -3.15
CA ILE A 938 43.92 -25.62 -2.01
C ILE A 938 42.82 -25.99 -1.03
N PHE A 939 43.16 -25.97 0.26
CA PHE A 939 42.24 -26.18 1.37
C PHE A 939 42.04 -24.88 2.14
N LEU A 940 40.81 -24.38 2.14
CA LEU A 940 40.40 -23.19 2.89
C LEU A 940 39.67 -23.61 4.17
N ILE A 941 40.02 -23.00 5.30
CA ILE A 941 39.38 -23.22 6.59
C ILE A 941 38.79 -21.89 7.08
N ALA A 942 37.47 -21.80 7.14
CA ALA A 942 36.75 -20.61 7.60
C ALA A 942 35.86 -20.92 8.81
N GLY A 943 36.01 -20.11 9.85
CA GLY A 943 35.28 -20.20 11.11
C GLY A 943 36.12 -19.80 12.32
N SER A 944 35.44 -19.53 13.44
CA SER A 944 36.08 -19.14 14.70
C SER A 944 36.94 -20.27 15.29
N ASP A 945 38.16 -19.95 15.71
CA ASP A 945 39.10 -20.89 16.35
C ASP A 945 38.97 -20.88 17.88
N THR A 946 38.66 -22.04 18.46
CA THR A 946 38.59 -22.25 19.90
C THR A 946 39.63 -23.25 20.42
N ILE A 947 40.42 -23.86 19.54
CA ILE A 947 41.29 -25.01 19.88
C ILE A 947 42.76 -24.80 19.44
N GLY A 948 43.08 -23.73 18.72
CA GLY A 948 44.45 -23.39 18.30
C GLY A 948 44.84 -24.03 16.97
N ILE A 949 44.14 -23.67 15.89
CA ILE A 949 44.25 -24.31 14.56
C ILE A 949 45.67 -24.32 13.99
N HIS A 950 46.44 -23.24 14.18
CA HIS A 950 47.82 -23.15 13.70
C HIS A 950 48.75 -24.18 14.33
N GLY A 951 48.51 -24.53 15.61
CA GLY A 951 49.25 -25.59 16.29
C GLY A 951 48.90 -26.96 15.72
N MET A 952 47.59 -27.22 15.55
CA MET A 952 47.10 -28.49 14.98
C MET A 952 47.60 -28.74 13.56
N ILE A 953 47.64 -27.71 12.70
CA ILE A 953 48.18 -27.83 11.33
C ILE A 953 49.65 -28.28 11.39
N LYS A 954 50.47 -27.66 12.23
CA LYS A 954 51.90 -28.00 12.38
C LYS A 954 52.12 -29.41 12.93
N GLU A 955 51.24 -29.86 13.82
CA GLU A 955 51.33 -31.19 14.45
C GLU A 955 50.91 -32.31 13.49
N ARG A 956 49.86 -32.07 12.69
CA ARG A 956 49.17 -33.13 11.93
C ARG A 956 49.57 -33.18 10.46
N VAL A 957 50.01 -32.06 9.88
CA VAL A 957 50.28 -31.95 8.44
C VAL A 957 51.76 -31.68 8.21
N SER A 958 52.45 -32.63 7.56
CA SER A 958 53.90 -32.53 7.32
C SER A 958 54.27 -31.47 6.28
N ASN A 959 53.39 -31.22 5.29
CA ASN A 959 53.55 -30.18 4.27
C ASN A 959 52.27 -29.33 4.16
N PRO A 960 52.13 -28.24 4.94
CA PRO A 960 50.90 -27.47 5.01
C PRO A 960 50.80 -26.29 4.01
N GLU A 961 51.65 -26.23 2.97
CA GLU A 961 51.74 -25.09 2.04
C GLU A 961 50.43 -24.78 1.28
N ASN A 962 49.52 -25.74 1.17
CA ASN A 962 48.22 -25.61 0.51
C ASN A 962 47.04 -25.40 1.45
N ILE A 963 47.29 -25.12 2.74
CA ILE A 963 46.25 -24.89 3.75
C ILE A 963 46.20 -23.41 4.15
N TYR A 964 45.04 -22.79 4.03
CA TYR A 964 44.83 -21.40 4.41
C TYR A 964 43.68 -21.28 5.42
N TYR A 965 44.02 -20.83 6.62
CA TYR A 965 43.04 -20.48 7.65
C TYR A 965 42.62 -19.01 7.49
N ILE A 966 41.33 -18.82 7.25
CA ILE A 966 40.73 -17.51 6.93
C ILE A 966 40.29 -16.79 8.22
N GLY A 967 39.90 -17.54 9.25
CA GLY A 967 39.27 -16.98 10.44
C GLY A 967 37.76 -16.94 10.38
N GLU A 968 37.16 -16.23 11.34
CA GLU A 968 35.73 -15.93 11.34
C GLU A 968 35.39 -14.99 10.18
N VAL A 969 34.27 -15.26 9.50
CA VAL A 969 33.85 -14.55 8.30
C VAL A 969 32.46 -13.97 8.47
N SER A 970 32.22 -12.80 7.89
CA SER A 970 30.88 -12.21 7.78
C SER A 970 29.96 -13.04 6.87
N ASP A 971 28.65 -12.80 6.93
CA ASP A 971 27.68 -13.44 6.02
C ASP A 971 28.03 -13.21 4.54
N SER A 972 28.48 -12.00 4.19
CA SER A 972 28.90 -11.67 2.82
C SER A 972 30.17 -12.39 2.38
N GLU A 973 31.14 -12.58 3.28
CA GLU A 973 32.36 -13.33 3.02
C GLU A 973 32.09 -14.83 2.92
N ARG A 974 31.17 -15.37 3.74
CA ARG A 974 30.71 -16.75 3.65
C ARG A 974 30.13 -17.06 2.27
N GLU A 975 29.27 -16.19 1.75
CA GLU A 975 28.66 -16.32 0.42
C GLU A 975 29.72 -16.25 -0.69
N LYS A 976 30.71 -15.35 -0.55
CA LYS A 976 31.87 -15.30 -1.46
C LYS A 976 32.67 -16.61 -1.43
N LEU A 977 32.95 -17.15 -0.25
CA LEU A 977 33.69 -18.40 -0.12
C LEU A 977 32.95 -19.60 -0.74
N TYR A 978 31.64 -19.70 -0.56
CA TYR A 978 30.85 -20.72 -1.27
C TYR A 978 30.89 -20.51 -2.78
N SER A 979 30.81 -19.27 -3.28
CA SER A 979 30.83 -19.01 -4.72
C SER A 979 32.15 -19.43 -5.40
N ILE A 980 33.29 -19.21 -4.73
CA ILE A 980 34.62 -19.46 -5.29
C ILE A 980 35.16 -20.87 -5.04
N CYS A 981 34.61 -21.62 -4.07
CA CYS A 981 35.07 -22.98 -3.84
C CYS A 981 34.55 -23.95 -4.92
N ASP A 982 35.23 -25.07 -5.10
CA ASP A 982 34.70 -26.17 -5.92
C ASP A 982 33.78 -27.07 -5.06
N VAL A 983 34.27 -27.47 -3.88
CA VAL A 983 33.65 -28.48 -3.02
C VAL A 983 33.71 -28.05 -1.56
N VAL A 984 32.65 -28.31 -0.80
CA VAL A 984 32.62 -28.10 0.65
C VAL A 984 32.85 -29.41 1.38
N VAL A 985 33.74 -29.41 2.38
CA VAL A 985 34.04 -30.57 3.22
C VAL A 985 33.40 -30.37 4.59
N PHE A 986 32.53 -31.30 4.98
CA PHE A 986 31.72 -31.22 6.19
C PHE A 986 31.88 -32.48 7.06
N PRO A 987 33.03 -32.63 7.77
CA PRO A 987 33.43 -33.85 8.45
C PRO A 987 32.88 -33.96 9.88
N SER A 988 31.70 -33.38 10.15
CA SER A 988 31.16 -33.27 11.51
C SER A 988 30.79 -34.63 12.11
N ARG A 989 31.16 -34.88 13.37
CA ARG A 989 30.88 -36.16 14.05
C ARG A 989 29.43 -36.29 14.53
N TYR A 990 28.73 -35.17 14.65
CA TYR A 990 27.31 -35.14 14.98
C TYR A 990 26.66 -33.83 14.54
N GLU A 991 25.56 -33.95 13.80
CA GLU A 991 24.70 -32.83 13.42
C GLU A 991 23.23 -33.22 13.46
N SER A 992 22.41 -32.26 13.88
CA SER A 992 20.94 -32.42 13.97
C SER A 992 20.27 -32.30 12.60
N PHE A 993 20.92 -31.59 11.68
CA PHE A 993 20.55 -31.53 10.27
C PHE A 993 21.78 -31.20 9.41
N GLY A 994 22.36 -30.00 9.60
CA GLY A 994 23.51 -29.50 8.85
C GLY A 994 23.11 -28.41 7.85
N LEU A 995 23.17 -27.14 8.27
CA LEU A 995 22.86 -26.00 7.40
C LEU A 995 23.99 -25.69 6.40
N VAL A 996 25.26 -25.93 6.77
CA VAL A 996 26.43 -25.70 5.89
C VAL A 996 26.31 -26.46 4.56
N PRO A 997 25.93 -27.76 4.54
CA PRO A 997 25.62 -28.43 3.28
C PRO A 997 24.54 -27.76 2.44
N LEU A 998 23.46 -27.26 3.07
CA LEU A 998 22.41 -26.54 2.35
C LEU A 998 22.91 -25.22 1.77
N GLU A 999 23.68 -24.45 2.54
CA GLU A 999 24.33 -23.21 2.08
C GLU A 999 25.27 -23.48 0.90
N ALA A 1000 26.01 -24.59 0.91
CA ALA A 1000 26.83 -24.99 -0.24
C ALA A 1000 25.97 -25.30 -1.48
N PHE A 1001 24.85 -26.01 -1.28
CA PHE A 1001 23.94 -26.37 -2.38
C PHE A 1001 23.25 -25.16 -3.02
N VAL A 1002 23.04 -24.07 -2.26
CA VAL A 1002 22.56 -22.78 -2.81
C VAL A 1002 23.47 -22.29 -3.94
N HIS A 1003 24.78 -22.54 -3.85
CA HIS A 1003 25.79 -22.19 -4.86
C HIS A 1003 26.10 -23.34 -5.83
N ALA A 1004 25.24 -24.36 -5.87
CA ALA A 1004 25.44 -25.58 -6.65
C ALA A 1004 26.76 -26.32 -6.33
N LYS A 1005 27.29 -26.18 -5.11
CA LYS A 1005 28.56 -26.81 -4.71
C LYS A 1005 28.31 -28.18 -4.10
N PRO A 1006 28.92 -29.25 -4.65
CA PRO A 1006 28.91 -30.56 -4.01
C PRO A 1006 29.50 -30.53 -2.60
N VAL A 1007 29.04 -31.44 -1.74
CA VAL A 1007 29.52 -31.57 -0.36
C VAL A 1007 30.10 -32.97 -0.14
N ILE A 1008 31.28 -33.06 0.47
CA ILE A 1008 31.80 -34.31 1.04
C ILE A 1008 31.51 -34.30 2.54
N ALA A 1009 30.72 -35.24 3.04
CA ALA A 1009 30.26 -35.22 4.42
C ALA A 1009 30.38 -36.60 5.10
N SER A 1010 30.47 -36.60 6.42
CA SER A 1010 30.56 -37.82 7.23
C SER A 1010 29.23 -38.58 7.29
N ASN A 1011 29.30 -39.89 7.45
CA ASN A 1011 28.15 -40.75 7.73
C ASN A 1011 27.74 -40.67 9.22
N ALA A 1012 27.39 -39.47 9.69
CA ALA A 1012 27.11 -39.20 11.09
C ALA A 1012 25.81 -38.42 11.31
N GLY A 1013 25.08 -38.76 12.36
CA GLY A 1013 23.84 -38.07 12.75
C GLY A 1013 22.83 -37.96 11.59
N ALA A 1014 22.31 -36.75 11.37
CA ALA A 1014 21.35 -36.47 10.30
C ALA A 1014 21.99 -36.13 8.93
N ILE A 1015 23.32 -36.11 8.83
CA ILE A 1015 24.04 -35.66 7.62
C ILE A 1015 23.65 -36.46 6.36
N PRO A 1016 23.51 -37.81 6.41
CA PRO A 1016 23.07 -38.59 5.25
C PRO A 1016 21.60 -38.35 4.84
N GLU A 1017 20.80 -37.68 5.66
CA GLU A 1017 19.47 -37.23 5.27
C GLU A 1017 19.52 -35.92 4.46
N VAL A 1018 20.61 -35.15 4.55
CA VAL A 1018 20.78 -33.89 3.82
C VAL A 1018 21.59 -34.11 2.54
N VAL A 1019 22.75 -34.75 2.66
CA VAL A 1019 23.68 -35.03 1.55
C VAL A 1019 23.43 -36.46 1.05
N ILE A 1020 22.92 -36.59 -0.18
CA ILE A 1020 22.65 -37.89 -0.80
C ILE A 1020 23.90 -38.36 -1.53
N ASP A 1021 24.46 -39.48 -1.07
CA ASP A 1021 25.69 -40.06 -1.63
C ASP A 1021 25.56 -40.36 -3.13
N ASN A 1022 26.57 -39.96 -3.91
CA ASN A 1022 26.63 -40.06 -5.36
C ASN A 1022 25.52 -39.32 -6.14
N ASP A 1023 24.76 -38.43 -5.47
CA ASP A 1023 23.74 -37.58 -6.10
C ASP A 1023 23.99 -36.09 -5.82
N SER A 1024 23.97 -35.64 -4.56
CA SER A 1024 24.23 -34.23 -4.20
C SER A 1024 25.59 -34.02 -3.53
N GLY A 1025 26.28 -35.11 -3.21
CA GLY A 1025 27.59 -35.11 -2.56
C GLY A 1025 28.19 -36.50 -2.45
N LEU A 1026 29.23 -36.63 -1.64
CA LEU A 1026 29.85 -37.91 -1.29
C LEU A 1026 29.83 -38.11 0.22
N ILE A 1027 29.53 -39.32 0.67
CA ILE A 1027 29.56 -39.70 2.07
C ILE A 1027 30.80 -40.54 2.38
N PHE A 1028 31.50 -40.21 3.46
CA PHE A 1028 32.63 -40.98 3.99
C PHE A 1028 32.34 -41.53 5.39
N ASN A 1029 33.05 -42.59 5.79
CA ASN A 1029 32.92 -43.19 7.12
C ASN A 1029 33.38 -42.23 8.21
N ASP A 1030 32.51 -41.96 9.20
CA ASP A 1030 32.80 -41.02 10.29
C ASP A 1030 34.13 -41.36 10.99
N GLY A 1031 34.95 -40.33 11.21
CA GLY A 1031 36.28 -40.46 11.82
C GLY A 1031 37.40 -41.01 10.92
N SER A 1032 37.12 -41.48 9.69
CA SER A 1032 38.17 -42.01 8.78
C SER A 1032 38.76 -40.94 7.88
N ALA A 1033 40.00 -40.55 8.17
CA ALA A 1033 40.78 -39.63 7.34
C ALA A 1033 41.10 -40.23 5.96
N GLU A 1034 41.33 -41.54 5.88
CA GLU A 1034 41.66 -42.25 4.64
C GLU A 1034 40.47 -42.29 3.66
N ASP A 1035 39.26 -42.55 4.16
CA ASP A 1035 38.06 -42.53 3.32
C ASP A 1035 37.75 -41.10 2.86
N LEU A 1036 37.86 -40.11 3.76
CA LEU A 1036 37.72 -38.70 3.38
C LEU A 1036 38.73 -38.29 2.28
N ALA A 1037 40.00 -38.65 2.43
CA ALA A 1037 41.03 -38.42 1.42
C ALA A 1037 40.65 -39.07 0.08
N SER A 1038 40.17 -40.31 0.10
CA SER A 1038 39.73 -41.02 -1.11
C SER A 1038 38.56 -40.30 -1.82
N ARG A 1039 37.60 -39.72 -1.08
CA ARG A 1039 36.48 -38.96 -1.67
C ARG A 1039 36.94 -37.64 -2.29
N ILE A 1040 37.90 -36.96 -1.65
CA ILE A 1040 38.52 -35.75 -2.20
C ILE A 1040 39.23 -36.09 -3.52
N GLU A 1041 40.05 -37.14 -3.54
CA GLU A 1041 40.75 -37.60 -4.76
C GLU A 1041 39.77 -38.01 -5.87
N GLN A 1042 38.66 -38.66 -5.52
CA GLN A 1042 37.62 -39.05 -6.49
C GLN A 1042 37.05 -37.83 -7.23
N LEU A 1043 36.82 -36.71 -6.54
CA LEU A 1043 36.32 -35.47 -7.15
C LEU A 1043 37.37 -34.72 -7.95
N ILE A 1044 38.64 -34.80 -7.54
CA ILE A 1044 39.75 -34.24 -8.31
C ILE A 1044 39.92 -34.98 -9.64
N GLN A 1045 39.77 -36.31 -9.65
CA GLN A 1045 40.04 -37.15 -10.82
C GLN A 1045 38.88 -37.29 -11.81
N LYS A 1046 37.63 -36.99 -11.41
CA LYS A 1046 36.42 -37.25 -12.21
C LYS A 1046 35.56 -35.99 -12.41
N PRO A 1047 35.85 -35.15 -13.42
CA PRO A 1047 35.05 -33.95 -13.71
C PRO A 1047 33.56 -34.24 -13.97
N ASP A 1048 33.23 -35.33 -14.66
CA ASP A 1048 31.83 -35.72 -14.92
C ASP A 1048 31.04 -35.98 -13.62
N LEU A 1049 31.73 -36.55 -12.61
CA LEU A 1049 31.12 -36.77 -11.29
C LEU A 1049 30.82 -35.42 -10.62
N TYR A 1050 31.73 -34.46 -10.70
CA TYR A 1050 31.51 -33.12 -10.17
C TYR A 1050 30.26 -32.47 -10.78
N SER A 1051 30.15 -32.47 -12.12
CA SER A 1051 28.98 -31.90 -12.81
C SER A 1051 27.67 -32.58 -12.40
N LYS A 1052 27.68 -33.92 -12.26
CA LYS A 1052 26.52 -34.66 -11.75
C LYS A 1052 26.15 -34.22 -10.33
N LEU A 1053 27.13 -34.16 -9.41
CA LEU A 1053 26.88 -33.80 -8.02
C LEU A 1053 26.42 -32.35 -7.86
N SER A 1054 26.93 -31.45 -8.69
CA SER A 1054 26.54 -30.04 -8.71
C SER A 1054 25.08 -29.86 -9.12
N LEU A 1055 24.63 -30.58 -10.16
CA LEU A 1055 23.21 -30.61 -10.55
C LEU A 1055 22.34 -31.22 -9.44
N GLY A 1056 22.80 -32.30 -8.81
CA GLY A 1056 22.10 -32.91 -7.68
C GLY A 1056 22.00 -31.96 -6.47
N ALA A 1057 23.05 -31.19 -6.17
CA ALA A 1057 23.04 -30.15 -5.15
C ALA A 1057 21.98 -29.07 -5.44
N SER A 1058 21.93 -28.54 -6.67
CA SER A 1058 20.91 -27.55 -7.08
C SER A 1058 19.49 -28.09 -6.97
N LYS A 1059 19.27 -29.37 -7.26
CA LYS A 1059 17.97 -30.03 -7.07
C LYS A 1059 17.66 -30.20 -5.58
N ARG A 1060 18.63 -30.65 -4.80
CA ARG A 1060 18.47 -30.99 -3.37
C ARG A 1060 18.10 -29.77 -2.53
N VAL A 1061 18.70 -28.61 -2.80
CA VAL A 1061 18.36 -27.38 -2.06
C VAL A 1061 16.92 -26.91 -2.30
N ARG A 1062 16.34 -27.18 -3.49
CA ARG A 1062 14.93 -26.88 -3.76
C ARG A 1062 13.98 -27.80 -2.97
N GLU A 1063 14.34 -29.08 -2.85
CA GLU A 1063 13.62 -30.05 -2.03
C GLU A 1063 13.67 -29.69 -0.53
N LEU A 1064 14.82 -29.23 -0.06
CA LEU A 1064 15.07 -28.80 1.33
C LEU A 1064 15.01 -27.26 1.49
N SER A 1065 14.09 -26.63 0.75
CA SER A 1065 13.96 -25.17 0.77
C SER A 1065 13.14 -24.67 1.95
N SER A 1066 13.39 -23.42 2.33
CA SER A 1066 12.56 -22.67 3.28
C SER A 1066 11.09 -22.65 2.86
N TYR A 1067 10.82 -22.50 1.56
CA TYR A 1067 9.47 -22.56 0.99
C TYR A 1067 8.79 -23.90 1.29
N GLN A 1068 9.46 -25.04 1.04
CA GLN A 1068 8.88 -26.36 1.33
C GLN A 1068 8.67 -26.56 2.83
N SER A 1069 9.62 -26.11 3.66
CA SER A 1069 9.50 -26.16 5.12
C SER A 1069 8.29 -25.36 5.61
N ALA A 1070 8.11 -24.14 5.09
CA ALA A 1070 6.96 -23.29 5.40
C ALA A 1070 5.65 -23.89 4.88
N ALA A 1071 5.60 -24.39 3.66
CA ALA A 1071 4.40 -25.01 3.07
C ALA A 1071 3.93 -26.25 3.86
N GLN A 1072 4.86 -27.08 4.33
CA GLN A 1072 4.55 -28.22 5.21
C GLN A 1072 4.09 -27.75 6.60
N SER A 1073 4.71 -26.70 7.13
CA SER A 1073 4.34 -26.10 8.43
C SER A 1073 2.93 -25.50 8.36
N ILE A 1074 2.58 -24.78 7.30
CA ILE A 1074 1.24 -24.21 7.08
C ILE A 1074 0.19 -25.33 7.00
N LYS A 1075 0.48 -26.45 6.31
CA LYS A 1075 -0.41 -27.62 6.27
C LYS A 1075 -0.65 -28.18 7.67
N LEU A 1076 0.39 -28.29 8.50
CA LEU A 1076 0.26 -28.72 9.88
C LEU A 1076 -0.56 -27.72 10.71
N TYR A 1077 -0.26 -26.41 10.63
CA TYR A 1077 -0.99 -25.38 11.35
C TYR A 1077 -2.48 -25.32 10.97
N ASN A 1078 -2.83 -25.73 9.75
CA ASN A 1078 -4.21 -25.86 9.30
C ASN A 1078 -4.91 -27.12 9.83
N SER A 1079 -4.18 -28.18 10.20
CA SER A 1079 -4.78 -29.41 10.71
C SER A 1079 -4.95 -29.44 12.23
N ILE A 1080 -4.22 -28.60 12.97
CA ILE A 1080 -4.21 -28.59 14.44
C ILE A 1080 -4.93 -27.41 15.08
N GLY A 1081 -5.30 -26.40 14.28
CA GLY A 1081 -5.86 -25.13 14.77
C GLY A 1081 -7.27 -24.83 14.32
#